data_AF-A0A965RVZ5-F1
#
_entry.id   AF-A0A965RVZ5-F1
#
_cell.length_a   1.000
_cell.length_b   1.000
_cell.length_c   1.000
_cell.angle_alpha   90.00
_cell.angle_beta   90.00
_cell.angle_gamma   90.00
#
_symmetry.space_group_name_H-M   'P 1'
#
loop_
_entity.id
_entity.type
_entity.pdbx_description
1 polymer ?
#
loop_
_entity_poly.entity_id
_entity_poly.type
_entity_poly.pdbx_seq_one_letter_code
_entity_poly.pdbx_strand_id
1 'polypeptide(L)'
;NILYLAGGHVSKVDSIAYMAPALGGLILAFRGKWLLGSIVFAFFFALNVTANHLQMTYYLSFLLLAVAIGESIRLLIQKEFLNLGKAVGGLAIGALLGILPSSSNLLTTLEYSKFTTRGATDLTIKPKNPTNVQEKDGLNKNYILEYNFGPNEILSIVAPDAKGGKADYLGNDEKAIEVADPTYSQQIAQMNRYWGGQASSGGAFYFGVVMLAFFVLGLILLKDSLKWPFLAIFIVAVLLASNDPGGLNDFFINKVPMYNKFRDSKMILALLQVMIPALGVLFLDRFFKKEGIIGDKKIWLYVSGGVVFIGIILYAVPSISGSFLRADEINQFNQAVKGVQDPAQITYVNGLKQALIDTRISLYKADMGRALFLVILACGLVLLSVYTQLSKLIITGIAFVLVSYDNISVSKRYLNNEENEEGVLKSYEVAGEASAIPTLPQTADNSIFQKESSKIPNFNSKVSELTSKMGSSIQYKIIENSEFTKALASFGILNLNSDYRVLSFSNPFAETTTSYFHKSIGGYHGAKLKRYQEIVDFYINDEMMKVRQEFINKEIVKHPEVMAQYSQAKGQEQMQVIENFFQTTNFDSVQLASNYTPVLNMLNTKYFISGKEVAATVNPNANGAAWFTNELKTVNSTNDEMTALKDFNSKTTAVVNTKEFPAVKVGSVDTNATITLTQYGTDVLTYTSNSKTELPAVFSEIYYPAGWNCYIDGKSTNATFKANYILRGAMIPAGKHKIEWKFEPQSFSKGATYSSIFSILTLLLFFGTLAWEGKNFIGKPEEKKN
;
A
#
# COMPACT_ATOMS: atom_id res chain seq x y z
N ASN A 1 4.12 9.36 13.87
CA ASN A 1 3.76 9.79 12.51
C ASN A 1 2.28 9.55 12.29
N ILE A 2 1.45 10.49 12.77
CA ILE A 2 -0.03 10.39 12.78
C ILE A 2 -0.61 10.27 11.36
N LEU A 3 0.11 10.76 10.35
CA LEU A 3 -0.26 10.64 8.94
C LEU A 3 -0.59 9.20 8.53
N TYR A 4 0.16 8.23 9.04
CA TYR A 4 -0.07 6.82 8.71
C TYR A 4 -1.29 6.24 9.39
N LEU A 5 -1.64 6.72 10.58
CA LEU A 5 -2.86 6.30 11.27
C LEU A 5 -4.09 6.81 10.51
N ALA A 6 -4.08 8.09 10.11
CA ALA A 6 -5.15 8.67 9.30
C ALA A 6 -5.32 7.95 7.94
N GLY A 7 -4.23 7.43 7.37
CA GLY A 7 -4.27 6.62 6.14
C GLY A 7 -4.58 5.13 6.33
N GLY A 8 -4.93 4.67 7.54
CA GLY A 8 -5.22 3.25 7.82
C GLY A 8 -4.00 2.32 7.77
N HIS A 9 -2.78 2.85 7.80
CA HIS A 9 -1.53 2.09 7.71
C HIS A 9 -0.99 1.67 9.09
N VAL A 10 -1.82 1.02 9.92
CA VAL A 10 -1.47 0.66 11.31
C VAL A 10 -0.26 -0.26 11.38
N SER A 11 -0.20 -1.30 10.53
CA SER A 11 0.95 -2.22 10.47
C SER A 11 2.29 -1.53 10.20
N LYS A 12 2.27 -0.43 9.45
CA LYS A 12 3.45 0.42 9.20
C LYS A 12 3.88 1.14 10.48
N VAL A 13 2.92 1.68 11.23
CA VAL A 13 3.17 2.38 12.49
C VAL A 13 3.78 1.42 13.51
N ASP A 14 3.22 0.22 13.64
CA ASP A 14 3.74 -0.83 14.52
C ASP A 14 5.18 -1.20 14.16
N SER A 15 5.46 -1.43 12.86
CA SER A 15 6.81 -1.72 12.40
C SER A 15 7.80 -0.62 12.78
N ILE A 16 7.45 0.65 12.54
CA ILE A 16 8.29 1.80 12.89
C ILE A 16 8.53 1.90 14.40
N ALA A 17 7.50 1.65 15.23
CA ALA A 17 7.61 1.71 16.69
C ALA A 17 8.65 0.71 17.23
N TYR A 18 8.78 -0.46 16.59
CA TYR A 18 9.76 -1.48 16.98
C TYR A 18 11.19 -1.24 16.46
N MET A 19 11.40 -0.31 15.52
CA MET A 19 12.74 -0.01 14.99
C MET A 19 13.70 0.54 16.06
N ALA A 20 13.23 1.47 16.89
CA ALA A 20 14.05 2.11 17.92
C ALA A 20 14.56 1.13 19.00
N PRO A 21 13.71 0.30 19.64
CA PRO A 21 14.21 -0.66 20.63
C PRO A 21 15.03 -1.80 20.00
N ALA A 22 14.76 -2.20 18.75
CA ALA A 22 15.64 -3.14 18.04
C ALA A 22 17.04 -2.55 17.83
N LEU A 23 17.13 -1.31 17.33
CA LEU A 23 18.41 -0.60 17.20
C LEU A 23 19.09 -0.42 18.57
N GLY A 24 18.32 -0.12 19.62
CA GLY A 24 18.82 -0.02 20.99
C GLY A 24 19.46 -1.32 21.48
N GLY A 25 18.83 -2.47 21.23
CA GLY A 25 19.39 -3.79 21.51
C GLY A 25 20.70 -4.05 20.77
N LEU A 26 20.76 -3.68 19.48
CA LEU A 26 21.98 -3.78 18.67
C LEU A 26 23.11 -2.93 19.27
N ILE A 27 22.85 -1.66 19.55
CA ILE A 27 23.84 -0.75 20.15
C ILE A 27 24.30 -1.26 21.51
N LEU A 28 23.36 -1.74 22.34
CA LEU A 28 23.66 -2.30 23.65
C LEU A 28 24.58 -3.52 23.56
N ALA A 29 24.40 -4.36 22.54
CA ALA A 29 25.24 -5.52 22.33
C ALA A 29 26.70 -5.14 22.04
N PHE A 30 26.92 -4.13 21.19
CA PHE A 30 28.25 -3.59 20.87
C PHE A 30 28.86 -2.76 22.01
N ARG A 31 28.05 -2.26 22.95
CA ARG A 31 28.48 -1.41 24.08
C ARG A 31 28.63 -2.18 25.39
N GLY A 32 28.93 -3.47 25.32
CA GLY A 32 29.42 -4.28 26.45
C GLY A 32 28.41 -5.25 27.04
N LYS A 33 27.10 -5.04 26.87
CA LYS A 33 26.05 -5.98 27.31
C LYS A 33 25.59 -6.87 26.16
N TRP A 34 26.51 -7.62 25.57
CA TRP A 34 26.28 -8.42 24.36
C TRP A 34 25.07 -9.35 24.46
N LEU A 35 24.93 -10.11 25.55
CA LEU A 35 23.83 -11.07 25.71
C LEU A 35 22.47 -10.38 25.83
N LEU A 36 22.34 -9.44 26.76
CA LEU A 36 21.11 -8.66 26.94
C LEU A 36 20.76 -7.89 25.67
N GLY A 37 21.73 -7.24 25.04
CA GLY A 37 21.55 -6.50 23.79
C GLY A 37 21.04 -7.38 22.65
N SER A 38 21.64 -8.57 22.46
CA SER A 38 21.21 -9.51 21.43
C SER A 38 19.81 -10.07 21.66
N ILE A 39 19.40 -10.27 22.92
CA ILE A 39 18.07 -10.77 23.27
C ILE A 39 17.00 -9.68 23.13
N VAL A 40 17.29 -8.46 23.57
CA VAL A 40 16.43 -7.28 23.32
C VAL A 40 16.27 -7.06 21.82
N PHE A 41 17.38 -7.11 21.07
CA PHE A 41 17.36 -7.03 19.61
C PHE A 41 16.48 -8.12 19.00
N ALA A 42 16.66 -9.40 19.37
CA ALA A 42 15.89 -10.52 18.84
C ALA A 42 14.38 -10.34 19.07
N PHE A 43 13.98 -9.94 20.29
CA PHE A 43 12.59 -9.75 20.65
C PHE A 43 11.93 -8.61 19.85
N PHE A 44 12.54 -7.43 19.82
CA PHE A 44 11.96 -6.29 19.09
C PHE A 44 12.08 -6.44 17.58
N PHE A 45 13.11 -7.14 17.07
CA PHE A 45 13.18 -7.51 15.67
C PHE A 45 12.08 -8.51 15.31
N ALA A 46 11.76 -9.48 16.19
CA ALA A 46 10.61 -10.37 16.00
C ALA A 46 9.28 -9.62 15.92
N LEU A 47 9.07 -8.65 16.81
CA LEU A 47 7.88 -7.79 16.77
C LEU A 47 7.83 -6.96 15.48
N ASN A 48 8.96 -6.41 15.04
CA ASN A 48 9.06 -5.66 13.79
C ASN A 48 8.68 -6.51 12.56
N VAL A 49 9.17 -7.76 12.49
CA VAL A 49 8.84 -8.70 11.40
C VAL A 49 7.37 -9.13 11.49
N THR A 50 6.85 -9.36 12.71
CA THR A 50 5.46 -9.77 12.96
C THR A 50 4.45 -8.68 12.62
N ALA A 51 4.85 -7.40 12.71
CA ALA A 51 4.04 -6.28 12.22
C ALA A 51 3.73 -6.35 10.71
N ASN A 52 4.35 -7.30 9.98
CA ASN A 52 3.99 -7.68 8.61
C ASN A 52 4.09 -6.54 7.58
N HIS A 53 5.05 -5.64 7.77
CA HIS A 53 5.38 -4.60 6.80
C HIS A 53 6.81 -4.78 6.28
N LEU A 54 7.01 -5.78 5.41
CA LEU A 54 8.34 -6.22 4.96
C LEU A 54 9.23 -5.11 4.38
N GLN A 55 8.65 -4.10 3.73
CA GLN A 55 9.41 -2.95 3.23
C GLN A 55 10.08 -2.14 4.36
N MET A 56 9.43 -1.99 5.53
CA MET A 56 9.98 -1.26 6.67
C MET A 56 11.05 -2.08 7.38
N THR A 57 10.84 -3.39 7.53
CA THR A 57 11.87 -4.33 8.02
C THR A 57 13.09 -4.33 7.11
N TYR A 58 12.88 -4.30 5.79
CA TYR A 58 13.95 -4.22 4.80
C TYR A 58 14.75 -2.93 4.95
N TYR A 59 14.09 -1.76 5.09
CA TYR A 59 14.80 -0.51 5.34
C TYR A 59 15.54 -0.49 6.69
N LEU A 60 14.93 -1.04 7.75
CA LEU A 60 15.58 -1.19 9.05
C LEU A 60 16.91 -1.95 8.93
N SER A 61 16.98 -2.97 8.06
CA SER A 61 18.21 -3.74 7.86
C SER A 61 19.40 -2.89 7.38
N PHE A 62 19.18 -1.86 6.55
CA PHE A 62 20.25 -0.94 6.13
C PHE A 62 20.81 -0.15 7.31
N LEU A 63 19.92 0.33 8.19
CA LEU A 63 20.34 1.05 9.39
C LEU A 63 21.10 0.14 10.36
N LEU A 64 20.55 -1.05 10.65
CA LEU A 64 21.18 -2.03 11.54
C LEU A 64 22.56 -2.45 11.02
N LEU A 65 22.69 -2.72 9.72
CA LEU A 65 23.95 -3.10 9.09
C LEU A 65 24.97 -1.96 9.15
N ALA A 66 24.58 -0.73 8.81
CA ALA A 66 25.47 0.42 8.88
C ALA A 66 25.99 0.66 10.31
N VAL A 67 25.10 0.57 11.31
CA VAL A 67 25.47 0.73 12.72
C VAL A 67 26.35 -0.41 13.19
N ALA A 68 26.04 -1.66 12.82
CA ALA A 68 26.86 -2.82 13.14
C ALA A 68 28.28 -2.68 12.55
N ILE A 69 28.41 -2.22 11.31
CA ILE A 69 29.71 -1.95 10.67
C ILE A 69 30.45 -0.84 11.43
N GLY A 70 29.79 0.29 11.70
CA GLY A 70 30.41 1.42 12.41
C GLY A 70 30.91 1.06 13.82
N GLU A 71 30.10 0.34 14.58
CA GLU A 71 30.48 -0.13 15.92
C GLU A 71 31.54 -1.24 15.87
N SER A 72 31.52 -2.09 14.84
CA SER A 72 32.58 -3.08 14.62
C SER A 72 33.93 -2.40 14.35
N ILE A 73 33.96 -1.39 13.49
CA ILE A 73 35.17 -0.59 13.23
C ILE A 73 35.68 0.05 14.52
N ARG A 74 34.79 0.60 15.37
CA ARG A 74 35.17 1.14 16.68
C ARG A 74 35.89 0.10 17.55
N LEU A 75 35.30 -1.09 17.71
CA LEU A 75 35.88 -2.15 18.55
C LEU A 75 37.19 -2.69 17.96
N LEU A 76 37.31 -2.76 16.63
CA LEU A 76 38.57 -3.14 15.95
C LEU A 76 39.69 -2.12 16.23
N ILE A 77 39.41 -0.82 16.13
CA ILE A 77 40.36 0.24 16.46
C ILE A 77 40.76 0.17 17.94
N GLN A 78 39.81 -0.15 18.82
CA GLN A 78 40.04 -0.33 20.27
C GLN A 78 40.70 -1.67 20.62
N LYS A 79 40.92 -2.56 19.64
CA LYS A 79 41.50 -3.91 19.81
C LYS A 79 40.67 -4.83 20.72
N GLU A 80 39.36 -4.61 20.82
CA GLU A 80 38.43 -5.42 21.64
C GLU A 80 37.83 -6.62 20.87
N PHE A 81 38.68 -7.50 20.34
CA PHE A 81 38.26 -8.59 19.45
C PHE A 81 37.25 -9.56 20.07
N LEU A 82 37.39 -9.86 21.37
CA LEU A 82 36.49 -10.79 22.05
C LEU A 82 35.07 -10.21 22.21
N ASN A 83 34.97 -8.93 22.55
CA ASN A 83 33.68 -8.24 22.67
C ASN A 83 33.01 -8.13 21.30
N LEU A 84 33.79 -7.84 20.25
CA LEU A 84 33.31 -7.85 18.88
C LEU A 84 32.75 -9.21 18.48
N GLY A 85 33.49 -10.29 18.69
CA GLY A 85 33.04 -11.65 18.37
C GLY A 85 31.74 -12.04 19.10
N LYS A 86 31.64 -11.70 20.39
CA LYS A 86 30.43 -11.93 21.20
C LYS A 86 29.23 -11.14 20.69
N ALA A 87 29.41 -9.85 20.39
CA ALA A 87 28.33 -8.99 19.91
C ALA A 87 27.84 -9.43 18.53
N VAL A 88 28.74 -9.67 17.57
CA VAL A 88 28.39 -10.11 16.21
C VAL A 88 27.75 -11.49 16.22
N GLY A 89 28.32 -12.45 16.95
CA GLY A 89 27.76 -13.80 17.07
C GLY A 89 26.39 -13.80 17.74
N GLY A 90 26.25 -13.07 18.85
CA GLY A 90 24.98 -12.92 19.57
C GLY A 90 23.90 -12.26 18.71
N LEU A 91 24.23 -11.20 17.97
CA LEU A 91 23.28 -10.52 17.09
C LEU A 91 22.92 -11.36 15.86
N ALA A 92 23.83 -12.15 15.31
CA ALA A 92 23.53 -13.07 14.22
C ALA A 92 22.51 -14.14 14.64
N ILE A 93 22.71 -14.74 15.83
CA ILE A 93 21.73 -15.67 16.43
C ILE A 93 20.42 -14.94 16.73
N GLY A 94 20.50 -13.73 17.29
CA GLY A 94 19.34 -12.89 17.59
C GLY A 94 18.52 -12.54 16.35
N ALA A 95 19.17 -12.28 15.20
CA ALA A 95 18.48 -12.01 13.94
C ALA A 95 17.72 -13.24 13.44
N LEU A 96 18.31 -14.43 13.53
CA LEU A 96 17.65 -15.69 13.20
C LEU A 96 16.44 -15.94 14.11
N LEU A 97 16.62 -15.79 15.42
CA LEU A 97 15.54 -15.90 16.42
C LEU A 97 14.47 -14.82 16.26
N GLY A 98 14.81 -13.68 15.66
CA GLY A 98 13.86 -12.61 15.33
C GLY A 98 13.00 -12.93 14.10
N ILE A 99 13.53 -13.63 13.10
CA ILE A 99 12.81 -13.92 11.85
C ILE A 99 11.86 -15.11 12.01
N LEU A 100 12.31 -16.15 12.73
CA LEU A 100 11.60 -17.43 12.80
C LEU A 100 10.20 -17.40 13.43
N PRO A 101 9.88 -16.54 14.43
CA PRO A 101 8.53 -16.37 14.94
C PRO A 101 7.50 -16.01 13.87
N SER A 102 7.89 -15.35 12.78
CA SER A 102 6.99 -14.96 11.69
C SER A 102 7.03 -15.92 10.48
N SER A 103 7.58 -17.14 10.64
CA SER A 103 7.79 -18.09 9.53
C SER A 103 6.53 -18.40 8.72
N SER A 104 5.37 -18.55 9.36
CA SER A 104 4.08 -18.83 8.68
C SER A 104 3.72 -17.75 7.66
N ASN A 105 3.93 -16.49 8.02
CA ASN A 105 3.65 -15.35 7.17
C ASN A 105 4.74 -15.16 6.10
N LEU A 106 6.01 -15.28 6.50
CA LEU A 106 7.14 -15.11 5.58
C LEU A 106 7.17 -16.18 4.48
N LEU A 107 6.94 -17.44 4.82
CA LEU A 107 6.98 -18.54 3.84
C LEU A 107 5.81 -18.47 2.87
N THR A 108 4.61 -18.18 3.34
CA THR A 108 3.43 -18.01 2.48
C THR A 108 3.58 -16.78 1.59
N THR A 109 4.09 -15.66 2.12
CA THR A 109 4.39 -14.46 1.34
C THR A 109 5.49 -14.72 0.30
N LEU A 110 6.55 -15.44 0.66
CA LEU A 110 7.63 -15.80 -0.27
C LEU A 110 7.13 -16.73 -1.38
N GLU A 111 6.28 -17.69 -1.07
CA GLU A 111 5.64 -18.58 -2.05
C GLU A 111 4.71 -17.80 -2.99
N TYR A 112 3.83 -16.98 -2.43
CA TYR A 112 2.85 -16.19 -3.18
C TYR A 112 3.50 -15.12 -4.05
N SER A 113 4.48 -14.38 -3.54
CA SER A 113 5.13 -13.24 -4.22
C SER A 113 5.69 -13.58 -5.61
N LYS A 114 6.17 -14.82 -5.80
CA LYS A 114 6.67 -15.35 -7.09
C LYS A 114 5.62 -15.33 -8.20
N PHE A 115 4.34 -15.41 -7.83
CA PHE A 115 3.20 -15.46 -8.75
C PHE A 115 2.46 -14.12 -8.83
N THR A 116 2.94 -13.09 -8.14
CA THR A 116 2.37 -11.74 -8.17
C THR A 116 3.03 -10.88 -9.23
N THR A 117 2.47 -9.69 -9.50
CA THR A 117 3.09 -8.65 -10.35
C THR A 117 4.48 -8.19 -9.89
N ARG A 118 4.96 -8.65 -8.71
CA ARG A 118 6.32 -8.43 -8.23
C ARG A 118 7.29 -9.51 -8.70
N GLY A 119 6.82 -10.65 -9.19
CA GLY A 119 7.62 -11.74 -9.74
C GLY A 119 7.88 -11.58 -11.24
N ALA A 120 8.84 -12.34 -11.77
CA ALA A 120 9.22 -12.26 -13.17
C ALA A 120 8.11 -12.74 -14.10
N THR A 121 7.87 -12.09 -15.24
CA THR A 121 6.92 -12.55 -16.27
C THR A 121 7.52 -13.60 -17.19
N ASP A 122 6.67 -14.55 -17.61
CA ASP A 122 7.00 -15.60 -18.57
C ASP A 122 6.67 -15.17 -20.02
N LEU A 123 5.98 -14.04 -20.20
CA LEU A 123 5.61 -13.50 -21.50
C LEU A 123 6.73 -12.63 -22.06
N THR A 124 6.97 -12.76 -23.37
CA THR A 124 7.86 -11.84 -24.12
C THR A 124 7.11 -10.98 -25.12
N ILE A 125 5.83 -11.30 -25.36
CA ILE A 125 4.92 -10.49 -26.18
C ILE A 125 4.37 -9.31 -25.35
N LYS A 126 3.91 -8.26 -26.03
CA LYS A 126 3.33 -7.06 -25.41
C LYS A 126 1.85 -6.93 -25.75
N PRO A 127 1.02 -6.36 -24.85
CA PRO A 127 -0.37 -6.06 -25.15
C PRO A 127 -0.48 -4.96 -26.23
N LYS A 128 -1.61 -4.91 -26.94
CA LYS A 128 -1.86 -3.99 -28.05
C LYS A 128 -1.82 -2.52 -27.62
N ASN A 129 -2.39 -2.22 -26.46
CA ASN A 129 -2.40 -0.90 -25.83
C ASN A 129 -1.89 -1.02 -24.39
N PRO A 130 -0.57 -1.00 -24.15
CA PRO A 130 -0.03 -1.13 -22.80
C PRO A 130 -0.44 0.09 -21.96
N THR A 131 -1.39 -0.09 -21.04
CA THR A 131 -1.74 0.91 -20.03
C THR A 131 -0.66 0.99 -18.93
N ASN A 132 0.10 -0.08 -18.74
CA ASN A 132 1.27 -0.16 -17.87
C ASN A 132 2.42 -0.88 -18.59
N VAL A 133 3.65 -0.35 -18.50
CA VAL A 133 4.85 -1.06 -18.95
C VAL A 133 5.22 -2.06 -17.85
N GLN A 134 4.82 -3.32 -18.01
CA GLN A 134 5.26 -4.39 -17.12
C GLN A 134 6.76 -4.68 -17.35
N GLU A 135 7.54 -4.67 -16.27
CA GLU A 135 8.95 -5.04 -16.30
C GLU A 135 9.10 -6.56 -16.33
N LYS A 136 10.25 -7.04 -16.84
CA LYS A 136 10.54 -8.48 -16.89
C LYS A 136 10.57 -9.09 -15.48
N ASP A 137 11.05 -8.35 -14.49
CA ASP A 137 11.07 -8.75 -13.08
C ASP A 137 10.96 -7.53 -12.16
N GLY A 138 10.10 -7.62 -11.13
CA GLY A 138 9.85 -6.53 -10.18
C GLY A 138 8.83 -5.50 -10.68
N LEU A 139 8.65 -4.44 -9.90
CA LEU A 139 7.72 -3.37 -10.19
C LEU A 139 8.31 -2.38 -11.21
N ASN A 140 7.42 -1.72 -11.97
CA ASN A 140 7.81 -0.66 -12.89
C ASN A 140 8.48 0.50 -12.14
N LYS A 141 9.57 1.03 -12.70
CA LYS A 141 10.36 2.12 -12.09
C LYS A 141 9.56 3.38 -11.82
N ASN A 142 8.73 3.83 -12.76
CA ASN A 142 7.89 5.01 -12.56
C ASN A 142 6.87 4.78 -11.44
N TYR A 143 6.35 3.56 -11.33
CA TYR A 143 5.45 3.17 -10.25
C TYR A 143 6.13 3.15 -8.87
N ILE A 144 7.40 2.74 -8.80
CA ILE A 144 8.21 2.78 -7.56
C ILE A 144 8.42 4.24 -7.12
N LEU A 145 8.68 5.15 -8.06
CA LEU A 145 9.04 6.54 -7.81
C LEU A 145 7.85 7.52 -7.81
N GLU A 146 6.64 7.05 -8.10
CA GLU A 146 5.43 7.89 -8.30
C GLU A 146 5.11 8.83 -7.12
N TYR A 147 5.39 8.39 -5.89
CA TYR A 147 5.18 9.15 -4.67
C TYR A 147 6.49 9.66 -4.06
N ASN A 148 7.62 9.55 -4.76
CA ASN A 148 8.88 10.13 -4.27
C ASN A 148 8.85 11.66 -4.38
N PHE A 149 9.68 12.31 -3.56
CA PHE A 149 9.81 13.76 -3.52
C PHE A 149 10.25 14.33 -4.87
N GLY A 150 9.53 15.33 -5.37
CA GLY A 150 9.98 16.11 -6.51
C GLY A 150 11.22 16.97 -6.17
N PRO A 151 11.73 17.72 -7.16
CA PRO A 151 12.84 18.63 -6.95
C PRO A 151 12.61 19.57 -5.76
N ASN A 152 13.61 19.67 -4.88
CA ASN A 152 13.65 20.52 -3.68
C ASN A 152 12.56 20.26 -2.62
N GLU A 153 11.75 19.20 -2.77
CA GLU A 153 10.68 18.88 -1.82
C GLU A 153 11.19 18.33 -0.48
N ILE A 154 12.49 18.01 -0.38
CA ILE A 154 13.15 17.59 0.86
C ILE A 154 13.03 18.63 1.99
N LEU A 155 12.84 19.90 1.66
CA LEU A 155 12.59 20.98 2.63
C LEU A 155 11.32 20.74 3.45
N SER A 156 10.43 19.86 3.01
CA SER A 156 9.24 19.43 3.76
C SER A 156 9.58 18.74 5.09
N ILE A 157 10.83 18.25 5.25
CA ILE A 157 11.33 17.74 6.54
C ILE A 157 11.58 18.88 7.56
N VAL A 158 11.89 20.08 7.07
CA VAL A 158 12.17 21.28 7.88
C VAL A 158 10.88 22.07 8.12
N ALA A 159 10.08 22.27 7.07
CA ALA A 159 8.81 22.99 7.12
C ALA A 159 7.74 22.21 6.32
N PRO A 160 6.74 21.60 6.96
CA PRO A 160 5.71 20.81 6.31
C PRO A 160 5.05 21.44 5.08
N ASP A 161 4.79 22.75 5.12
CA ASP A 161 4.15 23.49 4.02
C ASP A 161 5.15 23.99 2.96
N ALA A 162 6.41 23.52 2.96
CA ALA A 162 7.40 23.86 1.93
C ALA A 162 6.93 23.55 0.50
N LYS A 163 6.05 22.54 0.37
CA LYS A 163 5.32 22.15 -0.85
C LYS A 163 3.80 22.02 -0.63
N GLY A 164 3.27 22.65 0.41
CA GLY A 164 1.84 22.68 0.69
C GLY A 164 1.27 21.46 1.42
N GLY A 165 2.11 20.63 2.05
CA GLY A 165 1.64 19.60 2.98
C GLY A 165 0.75 18.52 2.35
N LYS A 166 -0.48 18.38 2.87
CA LYS A 166 -1.49 17.40 2.40
C LYS A 166 -2.15 17.91 1.12
N ALA A 167 -2.42 17.01 0.18
CA ALA A 167 -3.24 17.27 -0.99
C ALA A 167 -4.70 17.49 -0.57
N ASP A 168 -5.18 18.70 -0.84
CA ASP A 168 -6.52 19.19 -0.54
C ASP A 168 -6.81 20.41 -1.44
N TYR A 169 -8.00 20.98 -1.37
CA TYR A 169 -8.29 22.26 -2.00
C TYR A 169 -7.83 23.43 -1.13
N LEU A 170 -7.30 24.51 -1.73
CA LEU A 170 -6.93 25.72 -0.99
C LEU A 170 -8.14 26.36 -0.29
N GLY A 171 -9.34 26.17 -0.83
CA GLY A 171 -10.60 26.64 -0.23
C GLY A 171 -10.90 26.03 1.13
N ASN A 172 -10.31 24.87 1.45
CA ASN A 172 -10.46 24.20 2.73
C ASN A 172 -9.45 24.70 3.78
N ASP A 173 -8.54 25.62 3.42
CA ASP A 173 -7.56 26.24 4.32
C ASP A 173 -7.88 27.73 4.46
N GLU A 174 -8.55 28.09 5.57
CA GLU A 174 -8.95 29.48 5.86
C GLU A 174 -7.78 30.45 5.78
N LYS A 175 -6.59 30.05 6.25
CA LYS A 175 -5.39 30.90 6.21
C LYS A 175 -4.87 31.10 4.81
N ALA A 176 -5.05 30.11 3.93
CA ALA A 176 -4.68 30.24 2.53
C ALA A 176 -5.60 31.22 1.80
N ILE A 177 -6.91 31.20 2.11
CA ILE A 177 -7.89 32.11 1.52
C ILE A 177 -7.74 33.53 2.05
N GLU A 178 -7.40 33.71 3.34
CA GLU A 178 -7.15 35.03 3.95
C GLU A 178 -6.02 35.80 3.25
N VAL A 179 -4.98 35.09 2.79
CA VAL A 179 -3.83 35.69 2.10
C VAL A 179 -3.95 35.67 0.57
N ALA A 180 -5.01 35.08 0.03
CA ALA A 180 -5.24 35.02 -1.42
C ALA A 180 -5.69 36.38 -1.96
N ASP A 181 -5.33 36.68 -3.21
CA ASP A 181 -5.79 37.89 -3.88
C ASP A 181 -7.34 37.87 -3.99
N PRO A 182 -8.05 38.89 -3.46
CA PRO A 182 -9.51 38.92 -3.47
C PRO A 182 -10.12 38.79 -4.87
N THR A 183 -9.41 39.24 -5.91
CA THR A 183 -9.84 39.17 -7.32
C THR A 183 -9.95 37.74 -7.82
N TYR A 184 -9.10 36.84 -7.32
CA TYR A 184 -8.95 35.46 -7.81
C TYR A 184 -9.33 34.40 -6.76
N SER A 185 -9.82 34.83 -5.59
CA SER A 185 -10.01 33.99 -4.41
C SER A 185 -10.91 32.77 -4.69
N GLN A 186 -12.00 32.94 -5.45
CA GLN A 186 -12.89 31.83 -5.81
C GLN A 186 -12.20 30.76 -6.68
N GLN A 187 -11.38 31.19 -7.64
CA GLN A 187 -10.63 30.28 -8.51
C GLN A 187 -9.50 29.62 -7.75
N ILE A 188 -8.78 30.37 -6.91
CA ILE A 188 -7.71 29.86 -6.05
C ILE A 188 -8.26 28.81 -5.08
N ALA A 189 -9.46 29.02 -4.52
CA ALA A 189 -10.10 28.07 -3.61
C ALA A 189 -10.28 26.67 -4.21
N GLN A 190 -10.45 26.56 -5.53
CA GLN A 190 -10.60 25.29 -6.25
C GLN A 190 -9.25 24.68 -6.69
N MET A 191 -8.14 25.37 -6.47
CA MET A 191 -6.81 24.88 -6.82
C MET A 191 -6.24 23.98 -5.71
N ASN A 192 -5.31 23.11 -6.08
CA ASN A 192 -4.65 22.22 -5.14
C ASN A 192 -3.83 23.01 -4.10
N ARG A 193 -3.95 22.64 -2.84
CA ARG A 193 -3.10 23.10 -1.74
C ARG A 193 -1.68 22.54 -1.85
N TYR A 194 -1.52 21.32 -2.35
CA TYR A 194 -0.22 20.68 -2.52
C TYR A 194 0.35 20.96 -3.91
N TRP A 195 1.62 21.39 -3.98
CA TRP A 195 2.31 21.74 -5.24
C TRP A 195 3.67 21.06 -5.43
N GLY A 196 3.92 19.96 -4.70
CA GLY A 196 5.12 19.15 -4.87
C GLY A 196 5.06 18.20 -6.08
N GLY A 197 6.08 17.35 -6.20
CA GLY A 197 6.25 16.45 -7.34
C GLY A 197 5.56 15.09 -7.21
N GLN A 198 4.94 14.80 -6.06
CA GLN A 198 4.23 13.54 -5.84
C GLN A 198 2.90 13.53 -6.62
N ALA A 199 2.44 12.34 -7.02
CA ALA A 199 1.12 12.17 -7.64
C ALA A 199 -0.01 12.69 -6.72
N SER A 200 0.10 12.40 -5.43
CA SER A 200 -0.71 12.98 -4.34
C SER A 200 0.10 12.92 -3.04
N SER A 201 -0.21 13.78 -2.08
CA SER A 201 0.49 13.87 -0.79
C SER A 201 -0.48 13.68 0.37
N GLY A 202 -0.18 12.74 1.27
CA GLY A 202 -0.90 12.60 2.54
C GLY A 202 -0.46 13.62 3.61
N GLY A 203 0.62 14.37 3.36
CA GLY A 203 1.27 15.25 4.33
C GLY A 203 2.80 15.12 4.30
N ALA A 204 3.49 16.05 4.96
CA ALA A 204 4.95 16.09 4.95
C ALA A 204 5.58 15.11 5.96
N PHE A 205 6.71 14.50 5.59
CA PHE A 205 7.52 13.70 6.49
C PHE A 205 8.29 14.59 7.48
N TYR A 206 7.60 15.02 8.53
CA TYR A 206 8.14 15.90 9.55
C TYR A 206 8.67 15.13 10.76
N PHE A 207 9.89 15.45 11.21
CA PHE A 207 10.57 14.78 12.33
C PHE A 207 10.86 15.69 13.53
N GLY A 208 10.34 16.93 13.50
CA GLY A 208 10.62 17.96 14.49
C GLY A 208 11.92 18.72 14.16
N VAL A 209 11.81 19.99 13.79
CA VAL A 209 12.95 20.86 13.48
C VAL A 209 13.85 21.09 14.70
N VAL A 210 13.29 21.06 15.91
CA VAL A 210 14.09 21.15 17.16
C VAL A 210 15.02 19.95 17.30
N MET A 211 14.50 18.74 17.11
CA MET A 211 15.32 17.52 17.15
C MET A 211 16.28 17.44 15.96
N LEU A 212 15.88 17.94 14.79
CA LEU A 212 16.77 18.05 13.64
C LEU A 212 17.95 19.00 13.92
N ALA A 213 17.71 20.13 14.59
CA ALA A 213 18.78 21.03 15.02
C ALA A 213 19.75 20.31 15.97
N PHE A 214 19.25 19.62 17.00
CA PHE A 214 20.10 18.83 17.91
C PHE A 214 20.83 17.69 17.20
N PHE A 215 20.22 17.05 16.20
CA PHE A 215 20.86 16.05 15.36
C PHE A 215 22.05 16.65 14.58
N VAL A 216 21.88 17.81 13.93
CA VAL A 216 22.95 18.50 13.19
C VAL A 216 24.07 18.95 14.13
N LEU A 217 23.73 19.53 15.28
CA LEU A 217 24.71 19.86 16.31
C LEU A 217 25.46 18.62 16.80
N GLY A 218 24.75 17.50 17.00
CA GLY A 218 25.32 16.20 17.36
C GLY A 218 26.30 15.67 16.32
N LEU A 219 25.98 15.73 15.01
CA LEU A 219 26.90 15.30 13.96
C LEU A 219 28.25 16.02 14.03
N ILE A 220 28.24 17.31 14.37
CA ILE A 220 29.43 18.17 14.39
C ILE A 220 30.16 18.04 15.73
N LEU A 221 29.47 18.25 16.85
CA LEU A 221 30.06 18.46 18.17
C LEU A 221 30.21 17.18 19.00
N LEU A 222 29.54 16.08 18.63
CA LEU A 222 29.64 14.81 19.35
C LEU A 222 30.89 14.01 18.92
N LYS A 223 31.58 13.42 19.90
CA LYS A 223 32.67 12.45 19.71
C LYS A 223 32.17 11.04 20.01
N ASP A 224 31.27 10.55 19.16
CA ASP A 224 30.72 9.20 19.24
C ASP A 224 30.75 8.54 17.84
N SER A 225 30.96 7.23 17.78
CA SER A 225 31.01 6.45 16.54
C SER A 225 29.68 6.45 15.78
N LEU A 226 28.55 6.52 16.49
CA LEU A 226 27.21 6.40 15.89
C LEU A 226 26.87 7.51 14.90
N LYS A 227 27.51 8.68 14.99
CA LYS A 227 27.24 9.80 14.11
C LYS A 227 27.55 9.49 12.64
N TRP A 228 28.54 8.65 12.37
CA TRP A 228 28.97 8.31 11.02
C TRP A 228 28.01 7.38 10.27
N PRO A 229 27.60 6.22 10.81
CA PRO A 229 26.59 5.40 10.16
C PRO A 229 25.25 6.12 10.05
N PHE A 230 24.89 6.97 11.02
CA PHE A 230 23.67 7.77 10.92
C PHE A 230 23.78 8.82 9.80
N LEU A 231 24.91 9.51 9.65
CA LEU A 231 25.11 10.45 8.54
C LEU A 231 25.05 9.73 7.18
N ALA A 232 25.70 8.57 7.06
CA ALA A 232 25.69 7.79 5.83
C ALA A 232 24.27 7.37 5.44
N ILE A 233 23.50 6.81 6.38
CA ILE A 233 22.11 6.42 6.12
C ILE A 233 21.21 7.63 5.91
N PHE A 234 21.46 8.76 6.58
CA PHE A 234 20.71 9.99 6.35
C PHE A 234 20.84 10.44 4.89
N ILE A 235 22.07 10.48 4.37
CA ILE A 235 22.34 10.86 2.97
C ILE A 235 21.67 9.86 2.01
N VAL A 236 21.86 8.55 2.22
CA VAL A 236 21.25 7.53 1.36
C VAL A 236 19.72 7.61 1.38
N ALA A 237 19.11 7.78 2.55
CA ALA A 237 17.66 7.88 2.68
C ALA A 237 17.10 9.11 1.97
N VAL A 238 17.76 10.26 2.08
CA VAL A 238 17.38 11.50 1.39
C VAL A 238 17.49 11.34 -0.13
N LEU A 239 18.58 10.76 -0.63
CA LEU A 239 18.78 10.53 -2.06
C LEU A 239 17.75 9.56 -2.64
N LEU A 240 17.49 8.44 -1.96
CA LEU A 240 16.49 7.44 -2.38
C LEU A 240 15.04 7.91 -2.24
N ALA A 241 14.80 8.96 -1.45
CA ALA A 241 13.48 9.56 -1.34
C ALA A 241 13.14 10.54 -2.47
N SER A 242 14.14 10.96 -3.25
CA SER A 242 13.94 11.83 -4.40
C SER A 242 13.36 11.05 -5.59
N ASN A 243 12.55 11.71 -6.40
CA ASN A 243 12.06 11.21 -7.69
C ASN A 243 13.13 11.48 -8.76
N ASP A 244 14.32 10.92 -8.53
CA ASP A 244 15.40 10.86 -9.49
C ASP A 244 15.34 9.49 -10.16
N PRO A 245 14.74 9.37 -11.36
CA PRO A 245 14.82 8.11 -12.09
C PRO A 245 16.25 7.82 -12.56
N GLY A 246 17.21 8.74 -12.47
CA GLY A 246 18.63 8.45 -12.66
C GLY A 246 19.34 7.99 -11.39
N GLY A 247 20.67 8.03 -11.44
CA GLY A 247 21.52 8.05 -10.26
C GLY A 247 21.33 6.88 -9.28
N LEU A 248 21.11 7.22 -8.00
CA LEU A 248 21.09 6.26 -6.90
C LEU A 248 19.85 5.37 -6.93
N ASN A 249 18.67 5.90 -7.28
CA ASN A 249 17.47 5.08 -7.38
C ASN A 249 17.61 4.05 -8.50
N ASP A 250 18.16 4.42 -9.66
CA ASP A 250 18.39 3.46 -10.74
C ASP A 250 19.33 2.33 -10.30
N PHE A 251 20.43 2.66 -9.61
CA PHE A 251 21.33 1.66 -9.04
C PHE A 251 20.60 0.75 -8.05
N PHE A 252 19.83 1.31 -7.11
CA PHE A 252 19.10 0.51 -6.12
C PHE A 252 18.05 -0.39 -6.77
N ILE A 253 17.24 0.13 -7.69
CA ILE A 253 16.20 -0.63 -8.40
C ILE A 253 16.82 -1.78 -9.21
N ASN A 254 17.94 -1.53 -9.90
CA ASN A 254 18.50 -2.51 -10.83
C ASN A 254 19.54 -3.46 -10.21
N LYS A 255 20.18 -3.09 -9.10
CA LYS A 255 21.35 -3.81 -8.55
C LYS A 255 21.18 -4.26 -7.10
N VAL A 256 20.36 -3.57 -6.30
CA VAL A 256 20.20 -3.94 -4.88
C VAL A 256 19.10 -5.00 -4.77
N PRO A 257 19.41 -6.19 -4.20
CA PRO A 257 18.45 -7.29 -4.12
C PRO A 257 17.13 -6.87 -3.49
N MET A 258 16.02 -7.38 -4.01
CA MET A 258 14.66 -7.12 -3.51
C MET A 258 14.17 -5.67 -3.57
N TYR A 259 15.01 -4.67 -3.89
CA TYR A 259 14.59 -3.26 -3.85
C TYR A 259 13.47 -2.96 -4.86
N ASN A 260 13.56 -3.51 -6.08
CA ASN A 260 12.51 -3.41 -7.11
C ASN A 260 11.20 -4.15 -6.75
N LYS A 261 11.15 -4.84 -5.61
CA LYS A 261 9.93 -5.49 -5.11
C LYS A 261 9.10 -4.56 -4.26
N PHE A 262 9.53 -3.34 -3.94
CA PHE A 262 8.81 -2.40 -3.09
C PHE A 262 8.38 -1.14 -3.85
N ARG A 263 7.25 -0.53 -3.48
CA ARG A 263 6.74 0.73 -4.06
C ARG A 263 7.03 1.88 -3.09
N ASP A 264 7.11 3.11 -3.60
CA ASP A 264 7.30 4.32 -2.80
C ASP A 264 8.60 4.26 -2.00
N SER A 265 9.73 4.40 -2.71
CA SER A 265 11.07 4.37 -2.11
C SER A 265 11.31 5.47 -1.06
N LYS A 266 10.60 6.60 -1.14
CA LYS A 266 10.62 7.68 -0.12
C LYS A 266 10.28 7.18 1.27
N MET A 267 9.57 6.06 1.39
CA MET A 267 9.32 5.42 2.68
C MET A 267 10.59 5.06 3.48
N ILE A 268 11.77 5.02 2.86
CA ILE A 268 13.06 4.89 3.57
C ILE A 268 13.31 6.02 4.58
N LEU A 269 12.68 7.18 4.42
CA LEU A 269 12.73 8.28 5.39
C LEU A 269 12.14 7.91 6.76
N ALA A 270 11.42 6.79 6.88
CA ALA A 270 11.02 6.24 8.18
C ALA A 270 12.21 6.01 9.11
N LEU A 271 13.40 5.71 8.57
CA LEU A 271 14.63 5.57 9.37
C LEU A 271 15.01 6.86 10.10
N LEU A 272 14.73 8.02 9.49
CA LEU A 272 15.04 9.31 10.09
C LEU A 272 14.22 9.59 11.36
N GLN A 273 13.03 8.99 11.48
CA GLN A 273 12.19 9.08 12.69
C GLN A 273 12.87 8.51 13.92
N VAL A 274 13.80 7.57 13.73
CA VAL A 274 14.58 6.97 14.82
C VAL A 274 15.93 7.67 14.95
N MET A 275 16.61 7.91 13.82
CA MET A 275 17.98 8.44 13.81
C MET A 275 18.07 9.87 14.32
N ILE A 276 17.15 10.75 13.92
CA ILE A 276 17.15 12.17 14.33
C ILE A 276 17.00 12.27 15.86
N PRO A 277 15.96 11.66 16.47
CA PRO A 277 15.83 11.69 17.92
C PRO A 277 16.98 10.97 18.64
N ALA A 278 17.43 9.81 18.16
CA ALA A 278 18.46 9.03 18.84
C ALA A 278 19.79 9.79 18.96
N LEU A 279 20.28 10.40 17.87
CA LEU A 279 21.52 11.18 17.94
C LEU A 279 21.31 12.53 18.66
N GLY A 280 20.16 13.18 18.47
CA GLY A 280 19.83 14.42 19.16
C GLY A 280 19.81 14.25 20.69
N VAL A 281 19.18 13.19 21.19
CA VAL A 281 19.16 12.87 22.62
C VAL A 281 20.55 12.45 23.12
N LEU A 282 21.29 11.65 22.34
CA LEU A 282 22.66 11.27 22.69
C LEU A 282 23.58 12.49 22.82
N PHE A 283 23.43 13.46 21.91
CA PHE A 283 24.12 14.73 21.97
C PHE A 283 23.79 15.50 23.26
N LEU A 284 22.52 15.65 23.60
CA LEU A 284 22.11 16.32 24.83
C LEU A 284 22.64 15.61 26.09
N ASP A 285 22.56 14.28 26.16
CA ASP A 285 23.10 13.50 27.30
C ASP A 285 24.59 13.76 27.50
N ARG A 286 25.38 13.65 26.43
CA ARG A 286 26.83 13.87 26.43
C ARG A 286 27.19 15.32 26.73
N PHE A 287 26.41 16.27 26.21
CA PHE A 287 26.52 17.67 26.52
C PHE A 287 26.35 17.96 28.01
N PHE A 288 25.29 17.45 28.65
CA PHE A 288 25.05 17.68 30.07
C PHE A 288 26.03 16.96 31.00
N LYS A 289 26.57 15.82 30.56
CA LYS A 289 27.66 15.12 31.27
C LYS A 289 29.02 15.77 31.06
N LYS A 290 29.15 16.67 30.07
CA LYS A 290 30.42 17.26 29.61
C LYS A 290 31.44 16.18 29.19
N GLU A 291 30.95 15.10 28.60
CA GLU A 291 31.75 13.95 28.18
C GLU A 291 31.59 13.73 26.67
N GLY A 292 32.69 13.46 25.97
CA GLY A 292 32.61 13.07 24.56
C GLY A 292 32.05 14.17 23.65
N ILE A 293 32.27 15.44 23.99
CA ILE A 293 31.90 16.60 23.18
C ILE A 293 33.16 17.39 22.83
N ILE A 294 33.18 18.02 21.65
CA ILE A 294 34.31 18.82 21.17
C ILE A 294 33.92 20.30 21.05
N GLY A 295 34.93 21.18 21.11
CA GLY A 295 34.80 22.61 20.83
C GLY A 295 34.77 23.50 22.06
N ASP A 296 35.32 24.71 21.90
CA ASP A 296 35.24 25.80 22.87
C ASP A 296 34.01 26.68 22.61
N LYS A 297 33.75 27.65 23.49
CA LYS A 297 32.58 28.54 23.40
C LYS A 297 32.41 29.19 22.01
N LYS A 298 33.50 29.51 21.29
CA LYS A 298 33.44 30.08 19.94
C LYS A 298 32.95 29.08 18.92
N ILE A 299 33.45 27.85 18.95
CA ILE A 299 32.99 26.76 18.07
C ILE A 299 31.48 26.53 18.27
N TRP A 300 31.01 26.48 19.52
CA TRP A 300 29.57 26.37 19.80
C TRP A 300 28.77 27.49 19.17
N LEU A 301 29.22 28.75 19.35
CA LEU A 301 28.58 29.92 18.76
C LEU A 301 28.53 29.85 17.24
N TYR A 302 29.63 29.49 16.57
CA TYR A 302 29.69 29.41 15.11
C TYR A 302 28.83 28.29 14.54
N VAL A 303 28.84 27.11 15.16
CA VAL A 303 28.04 25.97 14.70
C VAL A 303 26.56 26.27 14.87
N SER A 304 26.13 26.74 16.06
CA SER A 304 24.75 27.15 16.30
C SER A 304 24.31 28.31 15.41
N GLY A 305 25.18 29.32 15.24
CA GLY A 305 24.93 30.46 14.35
C GLY A 305 24.80 30.05 12.88
N GLY A 306 25.61 29.08 12.42
CA GLY A 306 25.51 28.53 11.07
C GLY A 306 24.20 27.82 10.81
N VAL A 307 23.69 27.04 11.76
CA VAL A 307 22.38 26.37 11.65
C VAL A 307 21.25 27.40 11.56
N VAL A 308 21.28 28.44 12.40
CA VAL A 308 20.31 29.54 12.35
C VAL A 308 20.41 30.30 11.02
N PHE A 309 21.62 30.58 10.55
CA PHE A 309 21.87 31.31 9.31
C PHE A 309 21.30 30.58 8.08
N ILE A 310 21.44 29.25 8.01
CA ILE A 310 20.79 28.44 6.97
C ILE A 310 19.26 28.61 7.03
N GLY A 311 18.66 28.59 8.23
CA GLY A 311 17.23 28.83 8.41
C GLY A 311 16.80 30.22 7.93
N ILE A 312 17.61 31.26 8.17
CA ILE A 312 17.36 32.63 7.68
C ILE A 312 17.34 32.66 6.16
N ILE A 313 18.31 32.01 5.51
CA ILE A 313 18.37 31.93 4.04
C ILE A 313 17.12 31.23 3.48
N LEU A 314 16.73 30.10 4.05
CA LEU A 314 15.54 29.35 3.61
C LEU A 314 14.26 30.18 3.76
N TYR A 315 14.14 30.99 4.81
CA TYR A 315 13.01 31.89 5.00
C TYR A 315 13.04 33.08 4.01
N ALA A 316 14.20 33.71 3.84
CA ALA A 316 14.35 34.92 3.03
C ALA A 316 14.26 34.65 1.52
N VAL A 317 14.62 33.45 1.07
CA VAL A 317 14.69 33.09 -0.35
C VAL A 317 13.80 31.87 -0.65
N PRO A 318 12.45 32.05 -0.74
CA PRO A 318 11.52 30.95 -1.01
C PRO A 318 11.79 30.19 -2.32
N SER A 319 12.43 30.83 -3.30
CA SER A 319 12.79 30.19 -4.58
C SER A 319 13.76 29.02 -4.44
N ILE A 320 14.44 28.87 -3.29
CA ILE A 320 15.23 27.67 -2.96
C ILE A 320 14.33 26.42 -2.91
N SER A 321 13.04 26.56 -2.56
CA SER A 321 12.06 25.46 -2.65
C SER A 321 11.73 25.08 -4.10
N GLY A 322 12.22 25.82 -5.10
CA GLY A 322 11.90 25.62 -6.51
C GLY A 322 10.52 26.17 -6.89
N SER A 323 9.88 25.56 -7.88
CA SER A 323 8.58 26.01 -8.39
C SER A 323 7.47 25.92 -7.33
N PHE A 324 6.61 26.94 -7.28
CA PHE A 324 5.36 26.98 -6.53
C PHE A 324 4.15 26.53 -7.36
N LEU A 325 4.40 26.01 -8.56
CA LEU A 325 3.42 25.37 -9.43
C LEU A 325 3.86 23.95 -9.77
N ARG A 326 2.90 23.05 -9.92
CA ARG A 326 3.12 21.70 -10.43
C ARG A 326 3.33 21.70 -11.94
N ALA A 327 3.90 20.62 -12.46
CA ALA A 327 4.18 20.50 -13.90
C ALA A 327 2.88 20.48 -14.75
N ASP A 328 1.83 19.81 -14.27
CA ASP A 328 0.50 19.80 -14.88
C ASP A 328 -0.16 21.18 -14.84
N GLU A 329 -0.07 21.90 -13.72
CA GLU A 329 -0.57 23.28 -13.60
C GLU A 329 0.14 24.23 -14.58
N ILE A 330 1.46 24.14 -14.70
CA ILE A 330 2.23 24.93 -15.67
C ILE A 330 1.71 24.67 -17.10
N ASN A 331 1.47 23.40 -17.44
CA ASN A 331 0.94 23.02 -18.75
C ASN A 331 -0.49 23.54 -18.97
N GLN A 332 -1.35 23.48 -17.95
CA GLN A 332 -2.72 24.00 -18.00
C GLN A 332 -2.72 25.51 -18.23
N PHE A 333 -1.94 26.28 -17.46
CA PHE A 333 -1.82 27.74 -17.67
C PHE A 333 -1.27 28.08 -19.05
N ASN A 334 -0.25 27.36 -19.51
CA ASN A 334 0.33 27.56 -20.85
C ASN A 334 -0.68 27.23 -21.97
N GLN A 335 -1.52 26.21 -21.78
CA GLN A 335 -2.58 25.85 -22.73
C GLN A 335 -3.73 26.87 -22.72
N ALA A 336 -4.10 27.39 -21.55
CA ALA A 336 -5.19 28.37 -21.39
C ALA A 336 -4.93 29.68 -22.14
N VAL A 337 -3.67 30.05 -22.37
CA VAL A 337 -3.29 31.24 -23.15
C VAL A 337 -2.92 30.91 -24.61
N LYS A 338 -2.80 29.63 -24.97
CA LYS A 338 -2.32 29.21 -26.29
C LYS A 338 -3.38 29.46 -27.36
N GLY A 339 -3.10 30.37 -28.29
CA GLY A 339 -4.02 30.71 -29.38
C GLY A 339 -5.11 31.71 -29.00
N VAL A 340 -5.10 32.22 -27.76
CA VAL A 340 -5.96 33.32 -27.32
C VAL A 340 -5.40 34.63 -27.87
N GLN A 341 -6.24 35.43 -28.54
CA GLN A 341 -5.86 36.74 -29.09
C GLN A 341 -6.29 37.91 -28.19
N ASP A 342 -7.24 37.71 -27.30
CA ASP A 342 -7.75 38.74 -26.39
C ASP A 342 -6.73 39.07 -25.27
N PRO A 343 -6.18 40.30 -25.23
CA PRO A 343 -5.23 40.71 -24.20
C PRO A 343 -5.80 40.69 -22.77
N ALA A 344 -7.11 40.90 -22.61
CA ALA A 344 -7.75 40.91 -21.29
C ALA A 344 -7.75 39.50 -20.68
N GLN A 345 -8.07 38.48 -21.50
CA GLN A 345 -8.06 37.09 -21.08
C GLN A 345 -6.64 36.61 -20.72
N ILE A 346 -5.63 36.99 -21.50
CA ILE A 346 -4.22 36.67 -21.20
C ILE A 346 -3.79 37.29 -19.87
N THR A 347 -4.16 38.56 -19.64
CA THR A 347 -3.84 39.28 -18.40
C THR A 347 -4.50 38.63 -17.20
N TYR A 348 -5.77 38.24 -17.32
CA TYR A 348 -6.50 37.55 -16.26
C TYR A 348 -5.84 36.19 -15.89
N VAL A 349 -5.50 35.37 -16.88
CA VAL A 349 -4.87 34.05 -16.64
C VAL A 349 -3.49 34.20 -15.99
N ASN A 350 -2.68 35.17 -16.45
CA ASN A 350 -1.38 35.46 -15.85
C ASN A 350 -1.51 36.03 -14.43
N GLY A 351 -2.51 36.88 -14.19
CA GLY A 351 -2.83 37.40 -12.86
C GLY A 351 -3.22 36.29 -11.89
N LEU A 352 -4.12 35.38 -12.30
CA LEU A 352 -4.50 34.19 -11.52
C LEU A 352 -3.28 33.31 -11.20
N LYS A 353 -2.43 33.05 -12.20
CA LYS A 353 -1.19 32.28 -12.03
C LYS A 353 -0.27 32.91 -10.98
N GLN A 354 -0.08 34.23 -11.03
CA GLN A 354 0.77 34.95 -10.09
C GLN A 354 0.16 34.99 -8.68
N ALA A 355 -1.14 35.27 -8.57
CA ALA A 355 -1.85 35.25 -7.29
C ALA A 355 -1.78 33.88 -6.60
N LEU A 356 -1.88 32.78 -7.37
CA LEU A 356 -1.69 31.43 -6.85
C LEU A 356 -0.25 31.22 -6.31
N ILE A 357 0.77 31.68 -7.05
CA ILE A 357 2.17 31.61 -6.61
C ILE A 357 2.35 32.38 -5.30
N ASP A 358 1.85 33.61 -5.21
CA ASP A 358 2.02 34.48 -4.05
C ASP A 358 1.30 33.92 -2.81
N THR A 359 0.11 33.33 -3.00
CA THR A 359 -0.62 32.61 -1.95
C THR A 359 0.24 31.47 -1.39
N ARG A 360 0.83 30.63 -2.26
CA ARG A 360 1.67 29.50 -1.85
C ARG A 360 3.01 29.94 -1.23
N ILE A 361 3.59 31.05 -1.68
CA ILE A 361 4.78 31.67 -1.06
C ILE A 361 4.46 32.13 0.36
N SER A 362 3.29 32.71 0.59
CA SER A 362 2.85 33.13 1.93
C SER A 362 2.73 31.94 2.88
N LEU A 363 2.12 30.83 2.44
CA LEU A 363 2.05 29.58 3.20
C LEU A 363 3.45 29.03 3.52
N TYR A 364 4.35 28.99 2.53
CA TYR A 364 5.74 28.60 2.72
C TYR A 364 6.44 29.44 3.79
N LYS A 365 6.34 30.78 3.68
CA LYS A 365 7.02 31.70 4.59
C LYS A 365 6.49 31.58 6.02
N ALA A 366 5.18 31.43 6.19
CA ALA A 366 4.58 31.26 7.50
C ALA A 366 5.17 30.03 8.24
N ASP A 367 5.25 28.89 7.57
CA ASP A 367 5.74 27.66 8.20
C ASP A 367 7.27 27.62 8.31
N MET A 368 8.00 28.15 7.32
CA MET A 368 9.45 28.29 7.39
C MET A 368 9.87 29.26 8.50
N GLY A 369 9.08 30.32 8.73
CA GLY A 369 9.28 31.27 9.83
C GLY A 369 9.09 30.61 11.20
N ARG A 370 8.06 29.77 11.35
CA ARG A 370 7.86 28.93 12.55
C ARG A 370 9.06 28.01 12.78
N ALA A 371 9.54 27.34 11.73
CA ALA A 371 10.69 26.44 11.82
C ALA A 371 11.96 27.20 12.24
N LEU A 372 12.24 28.36 11.62
CA LEU A 372 13.36 29.22 11.97
C LEU A 372 13.30 29.69 13.42
N PHE A 373 12.12 30.13 13.89
CA PHE A 373 11.93 30.54 15.28
C PHE A 373 12.29 29.41 16.27
N LEU A 374 11.81 28.20 16.01
CA LEU A 374 12.12 27.04 16.85
C LEU A 374 13.60 26.65 16.80
N VAL A 375 14.25 26.78 15.65
CA VAL A 375 15.70 26.55 15.51
C VAL A 375 16.50 27.57 16.31
N ILE A 376 16.10 28.85 16.28
CA ILE A 376 16.71 29.92 17.10
C ILE A 376 16.58 29.57 18.59
N LEU A 377 15.40 29.13 19.04
CA LEU A 377 15.21 28.74 20.44
C LEU A 377 16.03 27.51 20.82
N ALA A 378 16.09 26.49 19.96
CA ALA A 378 16.87 25.27 20.21
C ALA A 378 18.38 25.56 20.30
N CYS A 379 18.92 26.32 19.33
CA CYS A 379 20.32 26.74 19.33
C CYS A 379 20.62 27.69 20.50
N GLY A 380 19.71 28.63 20.77
CA GLY A 380 19.79 29.55 21.89
C GLY A 380 19.83 28.82 23.23
N LEU A 381 19.03 27.76 23.41
CA LEU A 381 19.03 26.94 24.62
C LEU A 381 20.38 26.24 24.84
N VAL A 382 20.98 25.70 23.79
CA VAL A 382 22.32 25.08 23.85
C VAL A 382 23.37 26.12 24.23
N LEU A 383 23.37 27.29 23.56
CA LEU A 383 24.32 28.37 23.88
C LEU A 383 24.11 28.90 25.30
N LEU A 384 22.87 29.13 25.72
CA LEU A 384 22.56 29.58 27.08
C LEU A 384 23.16 28.60 28.11
N SER A 385 23.06 27.30 27.85
CA SER A 385 23.64 26.25 28.70
C SER A 385 25.18 26.24 28.73
N VAL A 386 25.83 26.69 27.65
CA VAL A 386 27.30 26.85 27.56
C VAL A 386 27.80 28.10 28.30
N TYR A 387 27.02 29.18 28.23
CA TYR A 387 27.42 30.50 28.74
C TYR A 387 26.93 30.80 30.16
N THR A 388 25.97 30.04 30.68
CA THR A 388 25.37 30.26 32.02
C THR A 388 25.49 29.03 32.93
N GLN A 389 25.11 29.19 34.20
CA GLN A 389 25.06 28.11 35.20
C GLN A 389 23.62 27.60 35.45
N LEU A 390 22.73 27.70 34.46
CA LEU A 390 21.37 27.21 34.59
C LEU A 390 21.32 25.73 34.97
N SER A 391 20.35 25.37 35.80
CA SER A 391 20.14 23.99 36.23
C SER A 391 19.85 23.09 35.02
N LYS A 392 20.50 21.91 35.00
CA LYS A 392 20.26 20.87 33.99
C LYS A 392 18.78 20.50 33.88
N LEU A 393 18.06 20.53 35.01
CA LEU A 393 16.64 20.22 35.06
C LEU A 393 15.81 21.27 34.29
N ILE A 394 16.13 22.55 34.45
CA ILE A 394 15.43 23.65 33.76
C ILE A 394 15.66 23.55 32.26
N ILE A 395 16.91 23.37 31.83
CA ILE A 395 17.26 23.26 30.41
C ILE A 395 16.56 22.06 29.77
N THR A 396 16.57 20.91 30.46
CA THR A 396 15.88 19.70 29.99
C THR A 396 14.37 19.90 29.90
N GLY A 397 13.77 20.58 30.89
CA GLY A 397 12.35 20.94 30.88
C GLY A 397 11.99 21.84 29.69
N ILE A 398 12.79 22.87 29.42
CA ILE A 398 12.60 23.75 28.25
C ILE A 398 12.74 22.95 26.95
N ALA A 399 13.78 22.12 26.82
CA ALA A 399 13.98 21.28 25.64
C ALA A 399 12.78 20.35 25.40
N PHE A 400 12.27 19.72 26.46
CA PHE A 400 11.08 18.86 26.38
C PHE A 400 9.84 19.63 25.90
N VAL A 401 9.60 20.83 26.44
CA VAL A 401 8.48 21.69 26.02
C VAL A 401 8.64 22.10 24.54
N LEU A 402 9.85 22.51 24.11
CA LEU A 402 10.10 22.90 22.72
C LEU A 402 9.86 21.73 21.75
N VAL A 403 10.40 20.54 22.05
CA VAL A 403 10.23 19.34 21.21
C VAL A 403 8.76 18.92 21.15
N SER A 404 8.05 19.00 22.29
CA SER A 404 6.63 18.66 22.37
C SER A 404 5.79 19.64 21.58
N TYR A 405 5.98 20.95 21.79
CA TYR A 405 5.29 22.01 21.05
C TYR A 405 5.51 21.87 19.54
N ASP A 406 6.76 21.64 19.12
CA ASP A 406 7.10 21.48 17.72
C ASP A 406 6.32 20.33 17.06
N ASN A 407 6.42 19.12 17.64
CA ASN A 407 5.75 17.94 17.07
C ASN A 407 4.23 18.00 17.18
N ILE A 408 3.67 18.49 18.29
CA ILE A 408 2.22 18.60 18.48
C ILE A 408 1.65 19.66 17.54
N SER A 409 2.30 20.81 17.38
CA SER A 409 1.81 21.90 16.51
C SER A 409 1.68 21.48 15.04
N VAL A 410 2.58 20.62 14.56
CA VAL A 410 2.50 20.08 13.21
C VAL A 410 1.54 18.90 13.14
N SER A 411 1.58 17.98 14.11
CA SER A 411 0.71 16.81 14.12
C SER A 411 -0.76 17.18 14.12
N LYS A 412 -1.15 18.25 14.84
CA LYS A 412 -2.52 18.76 14.87
C LYS A 412 -3.04 19.16 13.48
N ARG A 413 -2.19 19.56 12.54
CA ARG A 413 -2.62 19.89 11.15
C ARG A 413 -3.18 18.69 10.40
N TYR A 414 -2.87 17.50 10.87
CA TYR A 414 -3.28 16.24 10.28
C TYR A 414 -4.09 15.38 11.26
N LEU A 415 -4.56 15.98 12.35
CA LEU A 415 -5.55 15.42 13.27
C LEU A 415 -6.94 16.05 12.97
N ASN A 416 -8.02 15.28 13.13
CA ASN A 416 -9.37 15.77 13.02
C ASN A 416 -9.63 16.57 14.29
N ASN A 417 -9.64 17.88 14.15
CA ASN A 417 -9.89 18.79 15.25
C ASN A 417 -11.30 19.38 15.17
N GLU A 418 -12.16 18.83 14.32
CA GLU A 418 -13.57 19.20 14.33
C GLU A 418 -14.19 18.74 15.64
N GLU A 419 -14.84 19.66 16.34
CA GLU A 419 -15.68 19.34 17.49
C GLU A 419 -17.12 19.10 16.99
N ASN A 420 -17.85 18.22 17.66
CA ASN A 420 -19.30 18.15 17.51
C ASN A 420 -19.95 19.36 18.22
N GLU A 421 -21.28 19.48 18.14
CA GLU A 421 -22.04 20.56 18.79
C GLU A 421 -21.86 20.62 20.32
N GLU A 422 -21.34 19.54 20.93
CA GLU A 422 -21.07 19.42 22.37
C GLU A 422 -19.62 19.75 22.75
N GLY A 423 -18.79 20.20 21.79
CA GLY A 423 -17.37 20.51 22.04
C GLY A 423 -16.46 19.27 22.16
N VAL A 424 -16.95 18.10 21.74
CA VAL A 424 -16.18 16.85 21.74
C VAL A 424 -15.54 16.63 20.38
N LEU A 425 -14.23 16.39 20.37
CA LEU A 425 -13.48 16.09 19.14
C LEU A 425 -14.08 14.88 18.42
N LYS A 426 -14.43 15.07 17.14
CA LYS A 426 -14.90 14.00 16.26
C LYS A 426 -13.81 12.94 16.11
N SER A 427 -14.17 11.70 16.43
CA SER A 427 -13.28 10.56 16.28
C SER A 427 -12.85 10.37 14.82
N TYR A 428 -11.62 9.88 14.64
CA TYR A 428 -11.09 9.41 13.35
C TYR A 428 -11.77 8.13 12.88
N GLU A 429 -12.08 7.25 13.82
CA GLU A 429 -12.95 6.12 13.57
C GLU A 429 -14.38 6.63 13.62
N VAL A 430 -15.14 6.36 12.56
CA VAL A 430 -16.58 6.59 12.58
C VAL A 430 -17.18 5.59 13.57
N ALA A 431 -17.31 5.96 14.84
CA ALA A 431 -17.87 5.05 15.84
C ALA A 431 -19.30 4.63 15.46
N GLY A 432 -19.64 3.37 15.73
CA GLY A 432 -20.96 2.82 15.45
C GLY A 432 -21.14 2.27 14.03
N GLU A 433 -22.36 2.36 13.53
CA GLU A 433 -22.84 1.63 12.34
C GLU A 433 -22.06 1.97 11.06
N ALA A 434 -21.62 3.22 10.89
CA ALA A 434 -20.93 3.66 9.68
C ALA A 434 -19.45 3.20 9.58
N SER A 435 -18.80 2.74 10.66
CA SER A 435 -17.52 2.02 10.53
C SER A 435 -17.70 0.55 10.15
N ALA A 436 -18.85 -0.05 10.45
CA ALA A 436 -19.15 -1.42 10.04
C ALA A 436 -19.66 -1.50 8.59
N ILE A 437 -20.19 -0.40 8.07
CA ILE A 437 -20.82 -0.31 6.75
C ILE A 437 -20.07 0.73 5.90
N PRO A 438 -18.97 0.34 5.22
CA PRO A 438 -18.20 1.28 4.41
C PRO A 438 -18.95 1.76 3.16
N THR A 439 -19.96 1.01 2.71
CA THR A 439 -20.73 1.31 1.51
C THR A 439 -22.09 0.60 1.53
N LEU A 440 -23.09 1.20 0.88
CA LEU A 440 -24.44 0.67 0.76
C LEU A 440 -24.66 0.01 -0.61
N PRO A 441 -25.50 -1.05 -0.69
CA PRO A 441 -25.80 -1.71 -1.96
C PRO A 441 -26.55 -0.74 -2.87
N GLN A 442 -26.12 -0.68 -4.12
CA GLN A 442 -26.67 0.22 -5.13
C GLN A 442 -27.79 -0.47 -5.93
N THR A 443 -28.41 0.26 -6.87
CA THR A 443 -29.47 -0.28 -7.73
C THR A 443 -28.99 -1.53 -8.47
N ALA A 444 -27.76 -1.50 -8.98
CA ALA A 444 -27.14 -2.63 -9.65
C ALA A 444 -27.04 -3.86 -8.73
N ASP A 445 -26.51 -3.69 -7.52
CA ASP A 445 -26.31 -4.80 -6.56
C ASP A 445 -27.65 -5.44 -6.16
N ASN A 446 -28.66 -4.60 -5.89
CA ASN A 446 -30.00 -5.06 -5.55
C ASN A 446 -30.68 -5.81 -6.70
N SER A 447 -30.44 -5.39 -7.95
CA SER A 447 -30.97 -6.09 -9.12
C SER A 447 -30.36 -7.49 -9.28
N ILE A 448 -29.05 -7.65 -9.00
CA ILE A 448 -28.37 -8.95 -9.00
C ILE A 448 -28.92 -9.81 -7.86
N PHE A 449 -29.03 -9.23 -6.66
CA PHE A 449 -29.58 -9.90 -5.49
C PHE A 449 -30.97 -10.51 -5.76
N GLN A 450 -31.88 -9.76 -6.36
CA GLN A 450 -33.22 -10.25 -6.72
C GLN A 450 -33.16 -11.40 -7.74
N LYS A 451 -32.29 -11.29 -8.75
CA LYS A 451 -32.13 -12.30 -9.81
C LYS A 451 -31.54 -13.63 -9.29
N GLU A 452 -30.74 -13.61 -8.22
CA GLU A 452 -29.95 -14.76 -7.77
C GLU A 452 -30.40 -15.36 -6.43
N SER A 453 -30.94 -14.57 -5.49
CA SER A 453 -31.41 -15.07 -4.19
C SER A 453 -32.52 -16.12 -4.31
N SER A 454 -33.42 -15.95 -5.28
CA SER A 454 -34.52 -16.88 -5.56
C SER A 454 -34.06 -18.28 -6.00
N LYS A 455 -32.81 -18.42 -6.46
CA LYS A 455 -32.22 -19.69 -6.91
C LYS A 455 -31.61 -20.48 -5.76
N ILE A 456 -31.46 -19.89 -4.58
CA ILE A 456 -30.80 -20.52 -3.43
C ILE A 456 -31.85 -21.23 -2.57
N PRO A 457 -31.76 -22.56 -2.40
CA PRO A 457 -32.66 -23.30 -1.53
C PRO A 457 -32.52 -22.83 -0.07
N ASN A 458 -33.65 -22.65 0.62
CA ASN A 458 -33.73 -22.25 2.02
C ASN A 458 -33.01 -20.93 2.33
N PHE A 459 -32.98 -19.98 1.38
CA PHE A 459 -32.24 -18.72 1.49
C PHE A 459 -32.51 -17.97 2.81
N ASN A 460 -33.79 -17.71 3.14
CA ASN A 460 -34.15 -16.97 4.35
C ASN A 460 -33.68 -17.66 5.65
N SER A 461 -33.73 -18.99 5.70
CA SER A 461 -33.24 -19.75 6.85
C SER A 461 -31.73 -19.59 7.02
N LYS A 462 -30.97 -19.66 5.92
CA LYS A 462 -29.51 -19.46 5.93
C LYS A 462 -29.14 -18.03 6.36
N VAL A 463 -29.92 -17.04 5.91
CA VAL A 463 -29.73 -15.63 6.31
C VAL A 463 -29.94 -15.46 7.81
N SER A 464 -31.01 -16.02 8.37
CA SER A 464 -31.26 -15.97 9.82
C SER A 464 -30.13 -16.62 10.63
N GLU A 465 -29.62 -17.77 10.19
CA GLU A 465 -28.49 -18.44 10.84
C GLU A 465 -27.21 -17.58 10.80
N LEU A 466 -26.86 -17.04 9.63
CA LEU A 466 -25.67 -16.19 9.49
C LEU A 466 -25.80 -14.89 10.28
N THR A 467 -26.99 -14.27 10.28
CA THR A 467 -27.27 -13.05 11.07
C THR A 467 -27.04 -13.31 12.55
N SER A 468 -27.49 -14.45 13.08
CA SER A 468 -27.28 -14.83 14.48
C SER A 468 -25.78 -15.02 14.80
N LYS A 469 -25.03 -15.70 13.92
CA LYS A 469 -23.57 -15.84 14.07
C LYS A 469 -22.87 -14.49 14.02
N MET A 470 -23.25 -13.62 13.09
CA MET A 470 -22.68 -12.26 12.97
C MET A 470 -22.92 -11.44 14.26
N GLY A 471 -24.13 -11.47 14.82
CA GLY A 471 -24.44 -10.74 16.07
C GLY A 471 -23.58 -11.16 17.29
N SER A 472 -22.96 -12.34 17.26
CA SER A 472 -22.03 -12.77 18.31
C SER A 472 -20.62 -12.16 18.18
N SER A 473 -20.23 -11.71 16.97
CA SER A 473 -18.93 -11.12 16.68
C SER A 473 -18.84 -9.66 17.13
N ILE A 474 -17.72 -9.28 17.74
CA ILE A 474 -17.49 -7.90 18.19
C ILE A 474 -17.55 -6.88 17.05
N GLN A 475 -17.23 -7.29 15.82
CA GLN A 475 -17.24 -6.43 14.64
C GLN A 475 -18.65 -6.03 14.20
N TYR A 476 -19.67 -6.87 14.44
CA TYR A 476 -21.05 -6.59 14.02
C TYR A 476 -21.95 -6.17 15.19
N LYS A 477 -21.49 -6.34 16.43
CA LYS A 477 -22.19 -5.83 17.64
C LYS A 477 -22.37 -4.31 17.65
N ILE A 478 -21.53 -3.59 16.91
CA ILE A 478 -21.60 -2.12 16.79
C ILE A 478 -22.68 -1.65 15.80
N ILE A 479 -23.30 -2.58 15.05
CA ILE A 479 -24.41 -2.26 14.14
C ILE A 479 -25.71 -2.25 14.96
N GLU A 480 -26.28 -1.07 15.18
CA GLU A 480 -27.52 -0.91 15.93
C GLU A 480 -28.74 -1.39 15.12
N ASN A 481 -28.72 -1.21 13.80
CA ASN A 481 -29.81 -1.63 12.94
C ASN A 481 -29.72 -3.11 12.53
N SER A 482 -30.62 -3.91 13.09
CA SER A 482 -30.74 -5.34 12.77
C SER A 482 -31.08 -5.64 11.31
N GLU A 483 -31.75 -4.72 10.58
CA GLU A 483 -32.07 -4.90 9.16
C GLU A 483 -30.84 -4.81 8.28
N PHE A 484 -29.87 -3.95 8.61
CA PHE A 484 -28.61 -3.87 7.86
C PHE A 484 -27.73 -5.09 8.10
N THR A 485 -27.64 -5.58 9.33
CA THR A 485 -26.95 -6.85 9.60
C THR A 485 -27.57 -7.99 8.78
N LYS A 486 -28.90 -8.02 8.70
CA LYS A 486 -29.63 -8.97 7.86
C LYS A 486 -29.33 -8.78 6.37
N ALA A 487 -29.22 -7.54 5.88
CA ALA A 487 -28.85 -7.25 4.50
C ALA A 487 -27.43 -7.74 4.16
N LEU A 488 -26.44 -7.46 5.03
CA LEU A 488 -25.07 -7.97 4.87
C LEU A 488 -25.03 -9.49 4.90
N ALA A 489 -25.74 -10.12 5.84
CA ALA A 489 -25.89 -11.57 5.88
C ALA A 489 -26.54 -12.10 4.58
N SER A 490 -27.50 -11.38 4.00
CA SER A 490 -28.16 -11.76 2.74
C SER A 490 -27.18 -11.78 1.57
N PHE A 491 -26.32 -10.75 1.42
CA PHE A 491 -25.25 -10.77 0.42
C PHE A 491 -24.15 -11.80 0.73
N GLY A 492 -23.86 -12.06 2.01
CA GLY A 492 -22.95 -13.12 2.44
C GLY A 492 -23.44 -14.52 2.02
N ILE A 493 -24.73 -14.82 2.27
CA ILE A 493 -25.37 -16.06 1.82
C ILE A 493 -25.39 -16.14 0.29
N LEU A 494 -25.70 -15.03 -0.38
CA LEU A 494 -25.64 -14.96 -1.84
C LEU A 494 -24.26 -15.38 -2.35
N ASN A 495 -23.18 -14.76 -1.85
CA ASN A 495 -21.81 -15.08 -2.27
C ASN A 495 -21.39 -16.53 -1.95
N LEU A 496 -21.80 -17.07 -0.80
CA LEU A 496 -21.43 -18.45 -0.44
C LEU A 496 -22.23 -19.52 -1.18
N ASN A 497 -23.37 -19.18 -1.80
CA ASN A 497 -24.31 -20.15 -2.39
C ASN A 497 -24.66 -19.86 -3.86
N SER A 498 -24.02 -18.88 -4.49
CA SER A 498 -24.12 -18.60 -5.91
C SER A 498 -22.78 -18.80 -6.59
N ASP A 499 -22.77 -18.83 -7.92
CA ASP A 499 -21.57 -19.15 -8.70
C ASP A 499 -21.17 -18.05 -9.70
N TYR A 500 -21.86 -16.91 -9.73
CA TYR A 500 -21.63 -15.83 -10.69
C TYR A 500 -20.48 -14.90 -10.31
N ARG A 501 -19.95 -14.16 -11.30
CA ARG A 501 -19.05 -13.01 -11.09
C ARG A 501 -19.55 -11.72 -11.74
N VAL A 502 -19.08 -10.59 -11.22
CA VAL A 502 -19.52 -9.24 -11.59
C VAL A 502 -18.35 -8.39 -12.09
N LEU A 503 -18.59 -7.55 -13.10
CA LEU A 503 -17.65 -6.54 -13.59
C LEU A 503 -18.29 -5.16 -13.56
N SER A 504 -17.62 -4.20 -12.92
CA SER A 504 -17.99 -2.78 -12.93
C SER A 504 -17.16 -2.00 -13.96
N PHE A 505 -17.78 -1.06 -14.67
CA PHE A 505 -17.07 -0.22 -15.65
C PHE A 505 -16.44 1.03 -15.05
N SER A 506 -16.81 1.43 -13.83
CA SER A 506 -16.47 2.75 -13.27
C SER A 506 -14.99 2.88 -12.84
N ASN A 507 -14.30 1.79 -12.47
CA ASN A 507 -12.84 1.65 -12.33
C ASN A 507 -12.50 0.24 -11.78
N PRO A 508 -12.79 -0.83 -12.54
CA PRO A 508 -12.93 -2.18 -11.97
C PRO A 508 -11.72 -2.67 -11.18
N PHE A 509 -10.50 -2.33 -11.60
CA PHE A 509 -9.28 -2.89 -11.02
C PHE A 509 -8.64 -2.01 -9.94
N ALA A 510 -9.33 -0.95 -9.52
CA ALA A 510 -8.91 -0.09 -8.41
C ALA A 510 -10.03 0.26 -7.42
N GLU A 511 -11.29 -0.07 -7.72
CA GLU A 511 -12.40 0.02 -6.77
C GLU A 511 -12.52 -1.23 -5.87
N THR A 512 -13.24 -1.12 -4.75
CA THR A 512 -13.44 -2.23 -3.78
C THR A 512 -14.91 -2.47 -3.43
N THR A 513 -15.81 -1.60 -3.88
CA THR A 513 -17.24 -1.62 -3.58
C THR A 513 -17.92 -2.85 -4.18
N THR A 514 -17.66 -3.18 -5.44
CA THR A 514 -18.29 -4.36 -6.06
C THR A 514 -17.85 -5.66 -5.37
N SER A 515 -16.58 -5.73 -4.94
CA SER A 515 -16.04 -6.90 -4.23
C SER A 515 -16.62 -7.09 -2.82
N TYR A 516 -17.19 -6.02 -2.24
CA TYR A 516 -17.83 -6.07 -0.94
C TYR A 516 -19.15 -6.84 -0.97
N PHE A 517 -19.95 -6.68 -2.04
CA PHE A 517 -21.25 -7.33 -2.19
C PHE A 517 -21.22 -8.59 -3.06
N HIS A 518 -20.27 -8.69 -3.98
CA HIS A 518 -20.25 -9.71 -5.02
C HIS A 518 -18.86 -10.29 -5.28
N LYS A 519 -18.81 -11.47 -5.89
CA LYS A 519 -17.58 -12.01 -6.48
C LYS A 519 -17.19 -11.16 -7.70
N SER A 520 -16.40 -10.11 -7.46
CA SER A 520 -15.90 -9.25 -8.55
C SER A 520 -14.79 -9.94 -9.33
N ILE A 521 -14.73 -9.74 -10.65
CA ILE A 521 -13.51 -10.00 -11.44
C ILE A 521 -12.53 -8.81 -11.36
N GLY A 522 -12.93 -7.70 -10.73
CA GLY A 522 -12.11 -6.54 -10.43
C GLY A 522 -11.51 -6.58 -9.03
N GLY A 523 -11.23 -5.40 -8.47
CA GLY A 523 -10.70 -5.20 -7.13
C GLY A 523 -9.28 -4.61 -7.11
N TYR A 524 -8.97 -3.90 -6.03
CA TYR A 524 -7.60 -3.51 -5.69
C TYR A 524 -6.93 -4.55 -4.79
N HIS A 525 -5.68 -4.89 -5.10
CA HIS A 525 -4.80 -5.66 -4.22
C HIS A 525 -3.35 -5.21 -4.39
N GLY A 526 -2.61 -5.02 -3.30
CA GLY A 526 -1.22 -4.54 -3.36
C GLY A 526 -0.21 -5.55 -3.94
N ALA A 527 -0.61 -6.82 -4.06
CA ALA A 527 0.17 -7.92 -4.64
C ALA A 527 -0.73 -8.77 -5.56
N LYS A 528 -1.22 -8.16 -6.65
CA LYS A 528 -2.10 -8.85 -7.62
C LYS A 528 -1.38 -10.05 -8.23
N LEU A 529 -2.12 -11.11 -8.55
CA LEU A 529 -1.58 -12.22 -9.34
C LEU A 529 -1.14 -11.71 -10.71
N LYS A 530 0.09 -12.07 -11.09
CA LYS A 530 0.73 -11.64 -12.34
C LYS A 530 -0.09 -12.05 -13.56
N ARG A 531 -0.45 -13.33 -13.64
CA ARG A 531 -1.25 -13.91 -14.73
C ARG A 531 -2.61 -13.24 -14.88
N TYR A 532 -3.21 -12.84 -13.76
CA TYR A 532 -4.47 -12.10 -13.77
C TYR A 532 -4.27 -10.70 -14.36
N GLN A 533 -3.23 -9.98 -13.92
CA GLN A 533 -2.91 -8.67 -14.50
C GLN A 533 -2.56 -8.77 -15.99
N GLU A 534 -1.84 -9.81 -16.42
CA GLU A 534 -1.53 -10.06 -17.83
C GLU A 534 -2.82 -10.30 -18.65
N ILE A 535 -3.78 -11.07 -18.14
CA ILE A 535 -5.10 -11.24 -18.79
C ILE A 535 -5.88 -9.92 -18.85
N VAL A 536 -5.78 -9.09 -17.80
CA VAL A 536 -6.38 -7.76 -17.81
C VAL A 536 -5.81 -6.90 -18.94
N ASP A 537 -4.48 -6.87 -19.05
CA ASP A 537 -3.76 -6.01 -19.98
C ASP A 537 -3.89 -6.49 -21.44
N PHE A 538 -3.95 -7.81 -21.68
CA PHE A 538 -4.07 -8.38 -23.02
C PHE A 538 -5.49 -8.46 -23.55
N TYR A 539 -6.48 -8.70 -22.68
CA TYR A 539 -7.83 -9.07 -23.12
C TYR A 539 -8.96 -8.31 -22.43
N ILE A 540 -8.97 -8.25 -21.09
CA ILE A 540 -10.17 -7.73 -20.39
C ILE A 540 -10.41 -6.26 -20.72
N ASN A 541 -9.37 -5.42 -20.75
CA ASN A 541 -9.54 -4.01 -21.10
C ASN A 541 -10.15 -3.83 -22.52
N ASP A 542 -9.68 -4.62 -23.49
CA ASP A 542 -10.19 -4.59 -24.87
C ASP A 542 -11.62 -5.13 -24.95
N GLU A 543 -11.94 -6.24 -24.27
CA GLU A 543 -13.30 -6.80 -24.21
C GLU A 543 -14.29 -5.85 -23.53
N MET A 544 -13.87 -5.19 -22.44
CA MET A 544 -14.65 -4.12 -21.81
C MET A 544 -14.96 -2.99 -22.78
N MET A 545 -13.95 -2.48 -23.48
CA MET A 545 -14.15 -1.41 -24.45
C MET A 545 -15.13 -1.83 -25.56
N LYS A 546 -15.03 -3.07 -26.05
CA LYS A 546 -15.99 -3.63 -27.03
C LYS A 546 -17.41 -3.67 -26.48
N VAL A 547 -17.60 -4.22 -25.27
CA VAL A 547 -18.93 -4.28 -24.63
C VAL A 547 -19.52 -2.89 -24.43
N ARG A 548 -18.73 -1.94 -23.93
CA ARG A 548 -19.15 -0.54 -23.75
C ARG A 548 -19.61 0.06 -25.08
N GLN A 549 -18.84 -0.12 -26.16
CA GLN A 549 -19.21 0.39 -27.48
C GLN A 549 -20.46 -0.29 -28.04
N GLU A 550 -20.59 -1.60 -27.89
CA GLU A 550 -21.77 -2.35 -28.33
C GLU A 550 -23.05 -1.88 -27.62
N PHE A 551 -22.97 -1.67 -26.30
CA PHE A 551 -24.04 -1.15 -25.48
C PHE A 551 -24.46 0.25 -25.94
N ILE A 552 -23.49 1.16 -26.11
CA ILE A 552 -23.75 2.51 -26.60
C ILE A 552 -24.38 2.45 -27.99
N ASN A 553 -23.78 1.76 -28.95
CA ASN A 553 -24.23 1.74 -30.35
C ASN A 553 -25.65 1.20 -30.52
N LYS A 554 -26.01 0.16 -29.76
CA LYS A 554 -27.35 -0.46 -29.85
C LYS A 554 -28.42 0.31 -29.10
N GLU A 555 -28.07 1.00 -28.02
CA GLU A 555 -29.07 1.68 -27.19
C GLU A 555 -29.22 3.16 -27.57
N ILE A 556 -28.15 3.85 -27.96
CA ILE A 556 -28.18 5.30 -28.22
C ILE A 556 -29.13 5.69 -29.35
N VAL A 557 -29.40 4.79 -30.30
CA VAL A 557 -30.38 4.99 -31.38
C VAL A 557 -31.82 5.16 -30.87
N LYS A 558 -32.10 4.70 -29.64
CA LYS A 558 -33.40 4.89 -28.96
C LYS A 558 -33.48 6.22 -28.21
N HIS A 559 -32.38 6.99 -28.17
CA HIS A 559 -32.18 8.20 -27.37
C HIS A 559 -31.74 9.40 -28.24
N PRO A 560 -32.61 9.91 -29.14
CA PRO A 560 -32.28 11.03 -30.03
C PRO A 560 -31.86 12.31 -29.28
N GLU A 561 -32.35 12.50 -28.06
CA GLU A 561 -31.97 13.61 -27.17
C GLU A 561 -30.48 13.61 -26.82
N VAL A 562 -29.89 12.43 -26.60
CA VAL A 562 -28.46 12.28 -26.29
C VAL A 562 -27.62 12.61 -27.52
N MET A 563 -28.05 12.17 -28.70
CA MET A 563 -27.38 12.48 -29.97
C MET A 563 -27.44 13.98 -30.30
N ALA A 564 -28.53 14.66 -29.96
CA ALA A 564 -28.64 16.11 -30.11
C ALA A 564 -27.65 16.83 -29.17
N GLN A 565 -27.58 16.43 -27.89
CA GLN A 565 -26.61 16.96 -26.93
C GLN A 565 -25.16 16.73 -27.37
N TYR A 566 -24.85 15.52 -27.82
CA TYR A 566 -23.53 15.15 -28.33
C TYR A 566 -23.10 16.02 -29.52
N SER A 567 -24.04 16.33 -30.42
CA SER A 567 -23.80 17.14 -31.61
C SER A 567 -23.57 18.63 -31.28
N GLN A 568 -24.10 19.10 -30.15
CA GLN A 568 -23.93 20.48 -29.67
C GLN A 568 -22.67 20.66 -28.81
N ALA A 569 -22.26 19.61 -28.09
CA ALA A 569 -21.07 19.59 -27.28
C ALA A 569 -19.77 19.58 -28.12
N LYS A 570 -18.65 20.06 -27.56
CA LYS A 570 -17.32 19.99 -28.21
C LYS A 570 -16.25 19.45 -27.27
N GLY A 571 -15.33 18.64 -27.80
CA GLY A 571 -14.16 18.17 -27.07
C GLY A 571 -14.53 17.34 -25.84
N GLN A 572 -14.13 17.78 -24.63
CA GLN A 572 -14.38 17.04 -23.39
C GLN A 572 -15.87 16.92 -23.03
N GLU A 573 -16.70 17.89 -23.42
CA GLU A 573 -18.14 17.83 -23.17
C GLU A 573 -18.80 16.67 -23.91
N GLN A 574 -18.34 16.34 -25.13
CA GLN A 574 -18.85 15.20 -25.89
C GLN A 574 -18.59 13.88 -25.17
N MET A 575 -17.41 13.74 -24.57
CA MET A 575 -17.07 12.56 -23.77
C MET A 575 -17.94 12.48 -22.52
N GLN A 576 -18.23 13.61 -21.87
CA GLN A 576 -19.10 13.65 -20.69
C GLN A 576 -20.55 13.25 -21.04
N VAL A 577 -21.07 13.69 -22.19
CA VAL A 577 -22.42 13.29 -22.65
C VAL A 577 -22.51 11.77 -22.81
N ILE A 578 -21.54 11.16 -23.49
CA ILE A 578 -21.52 9.70 -23.69
C ILE A 578 -21.30 8.95 -22.37
N GLU A 579 -20.45 9.46 -21.48
CA GLU A 579 -20.22 8.84 -20.18
C GLU A 579 -21.46 8.89 -19.30
N ASN A 580 -22.15 10.04 -19.24
CA ASN A 580 -23.40 10.18 -18.50
C ASN A 580 -24.48 9.24 -19.05
N PHE A 581 -24.61 9.15 -20.38
CA PHE A 581 -25.51 8.19 -21.03
C PHE A 581 -25.18 6.76 -20.60
N PHE A 582 -23.92 6.36 -20.70
CA PHE A 582 -23.50 5.01 -20.34
C PHE A 582 -23.78 4.68 -18.85
N GLN A 583 -23.59 5.62 -17.94
CA GLN A 583 -23.81 5.39 -16.50
C GLN A 583 -25.28 5.42 -16.08
N THR A 584 -26.17 6.02 -16.88
CA THR A 584 -27.59 6.22 -16.52
C THR A 584 -28.58 5.40 -17.36
N THR A 585 -28.09 4.70 -18.39
CA THR A 585 -28.91 3.84 -19.25
C THR A 585 -28.85 2.36 -18.84
N ASN A 586 -30.00 1.69 -18.91
CA ASN A 586 -30.12 0.26 -18.68
C ASN A 586 -29.91 -0.52 -19.99
N PHE A 587 -28.92 -1.42 -20.03
CA PHE A 587 -28.58 -2.21 -21.21
C PHE A 587 -29.06 -3.67 -21.17
N ASP A 588 -29.96 -4.06 -20.26
CA ASP A 588 -30.44 -5.46 -20.14
C ASP A 588 -31.13 -5.99 -21.40
N SER A 589 -31.60 -5.10 -22.29
CA SER A 589 -32.16 -5.46 -23.60
C SER A 589 -31.10 -5.73 -24.69
N VAL A 590 -29.85 -5.35 -24.46
CA VAL A 590 -28.76 -5.46 -25.43
C VAL A 590 -28.17 -6.87 -25.39
N GLN A 591 -28.38 -7.62 -26.47
CA GLN A 591 -27.79 -8.95 -26.62
C GLN A 591 -26.41 -8.86 -27.26
N LEU A 592 -25.41 -9.41 -26.56
CA LEU A 592 -24.07 -9.62 -27.07
C LEU A 592 -24.03 -10.89 -27.92
N ALA A 593 -23.32 -10.84 -29.05
CA ALA A 593 -23.12 -11.99 -29.92
C ALA A 593 -22.45 -13.16 -29.16
N SER A 594 -22.72 -14.39 -29.60
CA SER A 594 -22.04 -15.57 -29.06
C SER A 594 -20.54 -15.43 -29.24
N ASN A 595 -19.77 -15.63 -28.17
CA ASN A 595 -18.31 -15.45 -28.12
C ASN A 595 -17.78 -14.03 -28.34
N TYR A 596 -18.58 -12.98 -28.07
CA TYR A 596 -18.13 -11.57 -28.17
C TYR A 596 -17.00 -11.24 -27.15
N THR A 597 -17.02 -11.89 -25.99
CA THR A 597 -16.10 -11.68 -24.86
C THR A 597 -15.60 -13.02 -24.28
N PRO A 598 -14.79 -13.79 -25.04
CA PRO A 598 -14.38 -15.13 -24.64
C PRO A 598 -13.68 -15.19 -23.28
N VAL A 599 -12.89 -14.17 -22.94
CA VAL A 599 -12.15 -14.11 -21.67
C VAL A 599 -13.06 -13.77 -20.49
N LEU A 600 -13.94 -12.77 -20.63
CA LEU A 600 -14.95 -12.47 -19.60
C LEU A 600 -15.88 -13.67 -19.37
N ASN A 601 -16.22 -14.40 -20.43
CA ASN A 601 -17.09 -15.57 -20.36
C ASN A 601 -16.44 -16.73 -19.59
N MET A 602 -15.16 -17.03 -19.83
CA MET A 602 -14.46 -18.11 -19.12
C MET A 602 -14.18 -17.76 -17.65
N LEU A 603 -14.09 -16.48 -17.31
CA LEU A 603 -14.03 -15.98 -15.93
C LEU A 603 -15.41 -15.97 -15.24
N ASN A 604 -16.45 -16.48 -15.90
CA ASN A 604 -17.82 -16.55 -15.42
C ASN A 604 -18.42 -15.18 -15.06
N THR A 605 -18.09 -14.17 -15.87
CA THR A 605 -18.62 -12.80 -15.72
C THR A 605 -20.06 -12.77 -16.22
N LYS A 606 -21.01 -12.85 -15.29
CA LYS A 606 -22.45 -12.95 -15.58
C LYS A 606 -23.14 -11.58 -15.57
N TYR A 607 -22.60 -10.61 -14.83
CA TYR A 607 -23.21 -9.30 -14.67
C TYR A 607 -22.25 -8.17 -14.97
N PHE A 608 -22.75 -7.16 -15.68
CA PHE A 608 -22.09 -5.91 -15.98
C PHE A 608 -22.77 -4.76 -15.24
N ILE A 609 -21.99 -3.93 -14.56
CA ILE A 609 -22.45 -2.70 -13.89
C ILE A 609 -21.91 -1.51 -14.67
N SER A 610 -22.78 -0.84 -15.42
CA SER A 610 -22.43 0.37 -16.18
C SER A 610 -22.46 1.64 -15.32
N GLY A 611 -23.36 1.71 -14.33
CA GLY A 611 -23.45 2.82 -13.39
C GLY A 611 -24.17 2.45 -12.09
N LYS A 612 -24.17 3.38 -11.13
CA LYS A 612 -24.63 3.15 -9.75
C LYS A 612 -26.16 3.04 -9.64
N GLU A 613 -26.87 3.83 -10.43
CA GLU A 613 -28.33 3.99 -10.31
C GLU A 613 -29.12 3.11 -11.29
N VAL A 614 -28.43 2.30 -12.10
CA VAL A 614 -29.04 1.43 -13.11
C VAL A 614 -28.95 -0.04 -12.70
N ALA A 615 -29.90 -0.84 -13.17
CA ALA A 615 -29.86 -2.29 -12.96
C ALA A 615 -28.68 -2.93 -13.71
N ALA A 616 -28.13 -4.00 -13.15
CA ALA A 616 -27.03 -4.73 -13.77
C ALA A 616 -27.51 -5.49 -15.02
N THR A 617 -26.72 -5.41 -16.08
CA THR A 617 -26.97 -6.08 -17.36
C THR A 617 -26.45 -7.52 -17.32
N VAL A 618 -27.27 -8.46 -17.78
CA VAL A 618 -26.92 -9.89 -17.81
C VAL A 618 -26.06 -10.22 -19.04
N ASN A 619 -24.95 -10.91 -18.82
CA ASN A 619 -24.20 -11.61 -19.86
C ASN A 619 -24.68 -13.07 -19.98
N PRO A 620 -25.46 -13.43 -21.00
CA PRO A 620 -25.95 -14.79 -21.17
C PRO A 620 -24.85 -15.77 -21.61
N ASN A 621 -23.69 -15.26 -22.02
CA ASN A 621 -22.60 -16.06 -22.60
C ASN A 621 -21.57 -16.55 -21.57
N ALA A 622 -21.77 -16.27 -20.27
CA ALA A 622 -20.88 -16.78 -19.22
C ALA A 622 -20.84 -18.33 -19.21
N ASN A 623 -19.64 -18.91 -19.04
CA ASN A 623 -19.47 -20.36 -19.15
C ASN A 623 -19.98 -21.15 -17.93
N GLY A 624 -20.20 -20.48 -16.79
CA GLY A 624 -20.50 -21.11 -15.51
C GLY A 624 -19.24 -21.42 -14.68
N ALA A 625 -19.44 -21.95 -13.47
CA ALA A 625 -18.33 -22.24 -12.55
C ALA A 625 -17.41 -23.37 -13.02
N ALA A 626 -17.92 -24.29 -13.83
CA ALA A 626 -17.14 -25.32 -14.50
C ALA A 626 -17.89 -25.81 -15.75
N TRP A 627 -17.16 -26.27 -16.75
CA TRP A 627 -17.73 -26.84 -17.96
C TRP A 627 -16.78 -27.90 -18.56
N PHE A 628 -17.34 -28.82 -19.34
CA PHE A 628 -16.56 -29.75 -20.15
C PHE A 628 -16.20 -29.11 -21.48
N THR A 629 -14.98 -29.37 -21.95
CA THR A 629 -14.53 -28.96 -23.28
C THR A 629 -14.44 -30.15 -24.23
N ASN A 630 -14.75 -29.91 -25.50
CA ASN A 630 -14.74 -30.90 -26.57
C ASN A 630 -13.36 -31.04 -27.22
N GLU A 631 -12.49 -30.05 -27.02
CA GLU A 631 -11.19 -29.95 -27.65
C GLU A 631 -10.15 -29.43 -26.64
N LEU A 632 -8.97 -30.04 -26.64
CA LEU A 632 -7.77 -29.52 -25.99
C LEU A 632 -6.82 -29.01 -27.06
N LYS A 633 -6.74 -27.69 -27.20
CA LYS A 633 -5.77 -27.03 -28.08
C LYS A 633 -4.42 -26.98 -27.38
N THR A 634 -3.51 -27.84 -27.80
CA THR A 634 -2.15 -27.91 -27.24
C THR A 634 -1.26 -26.83 -27.84
N VAL A 635 -0.49 -26.17 -26.98
CA VAL A 635 0.54 -25.19 -27.37
C VAL A 635 1.87 -25.51 -26.68
N ASN A 636 2.95 -24.85 -27.10
CA ASN A 636 4.32 -25.18 -26.68
C ASN A 636 5.05 -24.01 -25.99
N SER A 637 4.35 -22.90 -25.71
CA SER A 637 4.92 -21.77 -24.98
C SER A 637 3.84 -20.93 -24.31
N THR A 638 4.24 -20.16 -23.30
CA THR A 638 3.39 -19.21 -22.58
C THR A 638 2.86 -18.10 -23.49
N ASN A 639 3.64 -17.68 -24.49
CA ASN A 639 3.20 -16.71 -25.50
C ASN A 639 2.11 -17.28 -26.40
N ASP A 640 2.24 -18.55 -26.78
CA ASP A 640 1.24 -19.24 -27.61
C ASP A 640 -0.05 -19.48 -26.81
N GLU A 641 0.05 -19.79 -25.50
CA GLU A 641 -1.12 -19.86 -24.61
C GLU A 641 -1.88 -18.55 -24.62
N MET A 642 -1.18 -17.43 -24.39
CA MET A 642 -1.78 -16.10 -24.36
C MET A 642 -2.42 -15.79 -25.71
N THR A 643 -1.66 -15.90 -26.81
CA THR A 643 -2.13 -15.56 -28.17
C THR A 643 -3.34 -16.40 -28.61
N ALA A 644 -3.41 -17.66 -28.18
CA ALA A 644 -4.53 -18.55 -28.51
C ALA A 644 -5.86 -18.09 -27.92
N LEU A 645 -5.89 -17.16 -26.96
CA LEU A 645 -7.13 -16.66 -26.34
C LEU A 645 -7.88 -15.60 -27.17
N LYS A 646 -7.30 -15.09 -28.26
CA LYS A 646 -7.87 -13.96 -29.01
C LYS A 646 -9.21 -14.27 -29.68
N ASP A 647 -9.32 -15.43 -30.32
CA ASP A 647 -10.46 -15.80 -31.18
C ASP A 647 -10.85 -17.28 -30.95
N PHE A 648 -10.87 -17.73 -29.69
CA PHE A 648 -11.26 -19.10 -29.33
C PHE A 648 -12.64 -19.13 -28.67
N ASN A 649 -13.33 -20.26 -28.80
CA ASN A 649 -14.57 -20.52 -28.07
C ASN A 649 -14.22 -21.19 -26.74
N SER A 650 -14.24 -20.41 -25.66
CA SER A 650 -13.81 -20.88 -24.35
C SER A 650 -14.74 -21.94 -23.76
N LYS A 651 -15.98 -22.08 -24.27
CA LYS A 651 -16.96 -23.07 -23.79
C LYS A 651 -16.72 -24.47 -24.38
N THR A 652 -16.07 -24.57 -25.52
CA THR A 652 -15.83 -25.85 -26.21
C THR A 652 -14.37 -26.23 -26.30
N THR A 653 -13.45 -25.27 -26.20
CA THR A 653 -12.01 -25.49 -26.39
C THR A 653 -11.25 -24.99 -25.17
N ALA A 654 -10.37 -25.82 -24.61
CA ALA A 654 -9.39 -25.38 -23.62
C ALA A 654 -7.98 -25.38 -24.22
N VAL A 655 -7.20 -24.35 -23.93
CA VAL A 655 -5.80 -24.22 -24.33
C VAL A 655 -4.89 -24.72 -23.22
N VAL A 656 -3.92 -25.57 -23.55
CA VAL A 656 -2.98 -26.16 -22.58
C VAL A 656 -1.55 -26.12 -23.11
N ASN A 657 -0.61 -25.58 -22.32
CA ASN A 657 0.82 -25.68 -22.61
C ASN A 657 1.39 -27.06 -22.27
N THR A 658 1.78 -27.80 -23.30
CA THR A 658 2.27 -29.17 -23.17
C THR A 658 3.70 -29.28 -22.63
N LYS A 659 4.42 -28.16 -22.53
CA LYS A 659 5.71 -28.12 -21.82
C LYS A 659 5.53 -28.11 -20.30
N GLU A 660 4.42 -27.58 -19.81
CA GLU A 660 4.12 -27.50 -18.38
C GLU A 660 3.28 -28.69 -17.91
N PHE A 661 2.39 -29.20 -18.78
CA PHE A 661 1.47 -30.30 -18.48
C PHE A 661 1.55 -31.38 -19.56
N PRO A 662 1.46 -32.67 -19.22
CA PRO A 662 1.51 -33.72 -20.23
C PRO A 662 0.36 -33.57 -21.24
N ALA A 663 0.62 -33.94 -22.50
CA ALA A 663 -0.42 -33.93 -23.53
C ALA A 663 -1.55 -34.91 -23.15
N VAL A 664 -2.77 -34.38 -23.09
CA VAL A 664 -3.95 -35.15 -22.70
C VAL A 664 -4.79 -35.44 -23.93
N LYS A 665 -5.18 -36.71 -24.11
CA LYS A 665 -6.09 -37.11 -25.19
C LYS A 665 -7.53 -36.81 -24.77
N VAL A 666 -8.27 -36.13 -25.63
CA VAL A 666 -9.71 -35.93 -25.43
C VAL A 666 -10.44 -37.21 -25.85
N GLY A 667 -11.28 -37.73 -24.97
CA GLY A 667 -12.19 -38.84 -25.28
C GLY A 667 -13.27 -38.43 -26.28
N SER A 668 -14.20 -39.34 -26.58
CA SER A 668 -15.37 -39.00 -27.40
C SER A 668 -16.24 -37.96 -26.71
N VAL A 669 -16.68 -36.93 -27.44
CA VAL A 669 -17.54 -35.86 -26.91
C VAL A 669 -18.87 -36.43 -26.41
N ASP A 670 -19.26 -36.09 -25.18
CA ASP A 670 -20.61 -36.34 -24.65
C ASP A 670 -21.36 -35.02 -24.50
N THR A 671 -22.34 -34.80 -25.39
CA THR A 671 -23.15 -33.56 -25.40
C THR A 671 -24.11 -33.44 -24.22
N ASN A 672 -24.34 -34.52 -23.47
CA ASN A 672 -25.17 -34.52 -22.26
C ASN A 672 -24.33 -34.45 -20.98
N ALA A 673 -23.01 -34.28 -21.09
CA ALA A 673 -22.14 -34.21 -19.93
C ALA A 673 -22.44 -32.93 -19.13
N THR A 674 -22.55 -33.08 -17.81
CA THR A 674 -22.84 -31.97 -16.88
C THR A 674 -21.80 -31.92 -15.79
N ILE A 675 -21.39 -30.73 -15.40
CA ILE A 675 -20.57 -30.47 -14.21
C ILE A 675 -21.10 -29.22 -13.51
N THR A 676 -21.32 -29.30 -12.20
CA THR A 676 -21.98 -28.23 -11.44
C THR A 676 -21.31 -28.03 -10.11
N LEU A 677 -21.09 -26.76 -9.73
CA LEU A 677 -20.60 -26.39 -8.41
C LEU A 677 -21.71 -26.62 -7.38
N THR A 678 -21.42 -27.41 -6.35
CA THR A 678 -22.36 -27.74 -5.27
C THR A 678 -21.97 -27.13 -3.94
N GLN A 679 -20.70 -26.78 -3.76
CA GLN A 679 -20.20 -26.06 -2.59
C GLN A 679 -19.11 -25.08 -3.01
N TYR A 680 -19.28 -23.81 -2.61
CA TYR A 680 -18.27 -22.79 -2.73
C TYR A 680 -17.65 -22.48 -1.38
N GLY A 681 -16.32 -22.38 -1.33
CA GLY A 681 -15.54 -22.04 -0.15
C GLY A 681 -14.21 -21.42 -0.57
N THR A 682 -13.56 -20.72 0.37
CA THR A 682 -12.26 -20.07 0.11
C THR A 682 -11.11 -21.08 0.05
N ASP A 683 -11.25 -22.20 0.74
CA ASP A 683 -10.28 -23.29 0.86
C ASP A 683 -10.78 -24.61 0.25
N VAL A 684 -12.08 -24.78 0.05
CA VAL A 684 -12.68 -25.98 -0.55
C VAL A 684 -13.75 -25.62 -1.58
N LEU A 685 -13.68 -26.22 -2.76
CA LEU A 685 -14.71 -26.15 -3.80
C LEU A 685 -15.14 -27.56 -4.18
N THR A 686 -16.45 -27.83 -4.21
CA THR A 686 -17.00 -29.15 -4.54
C THR A 686 -17.88 -29.08 -5.78
N TYR A 687 -17.64 -29.98 -6.73
CA TYR A 687 -18.40 -30.13 -7.96
C TYR A 687 -18.95 -31.54 -8.07
N THR A 688 -20.10 -31.67 -8.74
CA THR A 688 -20.65 -32.97 -9.15
C THR A 688 -20.66 -33.03 -10.66
N SER A 689 -20.13 -34.11 -11.22
CA SER A 689 -20.14 -34.36 -12.67
C SER A 689 -20.93 -35.61 -13.04
N ASN A 690 -21.36 -35.66 -14.29
CA ASN A 690 -21.92 -36.84 -14.93
C ASN A 690 -21.53 -36.81 -16.41
N SER A 691 -20.86 -37.85 -16.90
CA SER A 691 -20.46 -38.01 -18.30
C SER A 691 -20.40 -39.48 -18.69
N LYS A 692 -20.71 -39.83 -19.95
CA LYS A 692 -20.53 -41.19 -20.49
C LYS A 692 -19.08 -41.50 -20.85
N THR A 693 -18.27 -40.48 -21.04
CA THR A 693 -16.88 -40.58 -21.49
C THR A 693 -15.97 -39.78 -20.57
N GLU A 694 -14.68 -40.11 -20.59
CA GLU A 694 -13.67 -39.28 -19.94
C GLU A 694 -13.52 -37.96 -20.69
N LEU A 695 -13.66 -36.83 -19.98
CA LEU A 695 -13.65 -35.49 -20.57
C LEU A 695 -12.79 -34.51 -19.76
N PRO A 696 -12.13 -33.56 -20.44
CA PRO A 696 -11.47 -32.44 -19.78
C PRO A 696 -12.51 -31.45 -19.24
N ALA A 697 -12.47 -31.19 -17.94
CA ALA A 697 -13.23 -30.12 -17.31
C ALA A 697 -12.34 -28.90 -17.08
N VAL A 698 -12.87 -27.72 -17.37
CA VAL A 698 -12.29 -26.43 -16.99
C VAL A 698 -13.12 -25.86 -15.85
N PHE A 699 -12.44 -25.36 -14.82
CA PHE A 699 -13.03 -24.70 -13.66
C PHE A 699 -12.72 -23.21 -13.77
N SER A 700 -13.72 -22.35 -13.56
CA SER A 700 -13.55 -20.88 -13.64
C SER A 700 -12.67 -20.31 -12.52
N GLU A 701 -12.01 -21.15 -11.72
CA GLU A 701 -11.14 -20.77 -10.62
C GLU A 701 -9.71 -20.51 -11.09
N ILE A 702 -9.10 -19.47 -10.53
CA ILE A 702 -7.76 -19.01 -10.93
C ILE A 702 -6.73 -20.08 -10.55
N TYR A 703 -5.94 -20.49 -11.53
CA TYR A 703 -4.82 -21.39 -11.39
C TYR A 703 -3.73 -20.73 -10.55
N TYR A 704 -3.47 -21.34 -9.40
CA TYR A 704 -2.36 -21.01 -8.51
C TYR A 704 -1.65 -22.32 -8.18
N PRO A 705 -0.37 -22.48 -8.55
CA PRO A 705 0.30 -23.78 -8.55
C PRO A 705 0.64 -24.31 -7.15
N ALA A 706 0.58 -23.48 -6.11
CA ALA A 706 0.85 -23.92 -4.74
C ALA A 706 -0.46 -24.19 -3.99
N GLY A 707 -0.48 -25.25 -3.18
CA GLY A 707 -1.55 -25.55 -2.22
C GLY A 707 -2.82 -26.18 -2.78
N TRP A 708 -3.24 -25.93 -4.03
CA TRP A 708 -4.47 -26.53 -4.56
C TRP A 708 -4.29 -27.98 -5.01
N ASN A 709 -5.03 -28.88 -4.38
CA ASN A 709 -5.09 -30.31 -4.71
C ASN A 709 -6.47 -30.70 -5.20
N CYS A 710 -6.55 -31.57 -6.22
CA CYS A 710 -7.80 -32.09 -6.75
C CYS A 710 -8.03 -33.52 -6.27
N TYR A 711 -9.27 -33.83 -5.89
CA TYR A 711 -9.72 -35.15 -5.46
C TYR A 711 -10.96 -35.56 -6.26
N ILE A 712 -11.00 -36.80 -6.75
CA ILE A 712 -12.15 -37.40 -7.41
C ILE A 712 -12.60 -38.58 -6.56
N ASP A 713 -13.84 -38.53 -6.07
CA ASP A 713 -14.43 -39.50 -5.13
C ASP A 713 -13.53 -39.77 -3.92
N GLY A 714 -12.93 -38.71 -3.38
CA GLY A 714 -12.04 -38.75 -2.22
C GLY A 714 -10.60 -39.20 -2.53
N LYS A 715 -10.28 -39.59 -3.77
CA LYS A 715 -8.92 -39.97 -4.18
C LYS A 715 -8.21 -38.82 -4.86
N SER A 716 -6.99 -38.51 -4.41
CA SER A 716 -6.17 -37.45 -5.03
C SER A 716 -5.84 -37.80 -6.49
N THR A 717 -5.93 -36.80 -7.38
CA THR A 717 -5.60 -36.96 -8.80
C THR A 717 -4.53 -35.95 -9.22
N ASN A 718 -3.57 -36.43 -10.00
CA ASN A 718 -2.55 -35.62 -10.67
C ASN A 718 -2.90 -35.33 -12.14
N ALA A 719 -4.06 -35.79 -12.61
CA ALA A 719 -4.56 -35.52 -13.96
C ALA A 719 -5.16 -34.10 -14.06
N THR A 720 -4.44 -33.11 -13.54
CA THR A 720 -4.81 -31.69 -13.54
C THR A 720 -3.94 -30.93 -14.53
N PHE A 721 -4.45 -29.80 -15.01
CA PHE A 721 -3.74 -28.94 -15.94
C PHE A 721 -4.12 -27.47 -15.75
N LYS A 722 -3.29 -26.57 -16.26
CA LYS A 722 -3.63 -25.15 -16.41
C LYS A 722 -4.33 -24.96 -17.75
N ALA A 723 -5.56 -24.45 -17.70
CA ALA A 723 -6.38 -24.18 -18.86
C ALA A 723 -6.38 -22.68 -19.17
N ASN A 724 -6.39 -22.34 -20.46
CA ASN A 724 -6.63 -20.98 -20.95
C ASN A 724 -5.77 -19.92 -20.24
N TYR A 725 -4.48 -20.22 -20.05
CA TYR A 725 -3.48 -19.39 -19.36
C TYR A 725 -3.66 -19.19 -17.84
N ILE A 726 -4.90 -19.16 -17.35
CA ILE A 726 -5.24 -18.67 -16.01
C ILE A 726 -6.19 -19.57 -15.21
N LEU A 727 -6.85 -20.55 -15.80
CA LEU A 727 -7.88 -21.36 -15.16
C LEU A 727 -7.36 -22.74 -14.75
N ARG A 728 -8.03 -23.38 -13.78
CA ARG A 728 -7.76 -24.78 -13.42
C ARG A 728 -8.47 -25.73 -14.38
N GLY A 729 -7.86 -26.87 -14.66
CA GLY A 729 -8.46 -27.95 -15.42
C GLY A 729 -8.14 -29.30 -14.81
N ALA A 730 -9.01 -30.29 -15.04
CA ALA A 730 -8.77 -31.68 -14.66
C ALA A 730 -9.45 -32.65 -15.63
N MET A 731 -8.86 -33.82 -15.81
CA MET A 731 -9.51 -34.93 -16.49
C MET A 731 -10.47 -35.64 -15.56
N ILE A 732 -11.72 -35.72 -15.99
CA ILE A 732 -12.78 -36.34 -15.22
C ILE A 732 -13.15 -37.67 -15.89
N PRO A 733 -13.04 -38.80 -15.18
CA PRO A 733 -13.42 -40.10 -15.71
C PRO A 733 -14.89 -40.18 -16.11
N ALA A 734 -15.21 -41.20 -16.91
CA ALA A 734 -16.59 -41.53 -17.25
C ALA A 734 -17.36 -41.98 -16.00
N GLY A 735 -18.57 -41.45 -15.82
CA GLY A 735 -19.46 -41.77 -14.71
C GLY A 735 -19.93 -40.53 -13.95
N LYS A 736 -20.54 -40.78 -12.80
CA LYS A 736 -20.91 -39.76 -11.83
C LYS A 736 -19.80 -39.63 -10.80
N HIS A 737 -19.27 -38.43 -10.64
CA HIS A 737 -18.15 -38.19 -9.73
C HIS A 737 -18.37 -36.96 -8.85
N LYS A 738 -17.84 -37.04 -7.63
CA LYS A 738 -17.64 -35.88 -6.76
C LYS A 738 -16.21 -35.39 -6.93
N ILE A 739 -16.06 -34.13 -7.30
CA ILE A 739 -14.76 -33.50 -7.54
C ILE A 739 -14.55 -32.43 -6.47
N GLU A 740 -13.44 -32.49 -5.76
CA GLU A 740 -13.11 -31.53 -4.69
C GLU A 740 -11.75 -30.89 -4.97
N TRP A 741 -11.72 -29.56 -5.03
CA TRP A 741 -10.48 -28.79 -4.96
C TRP A 741 -10.29 -28.34 -3.53
N LYS A 742 -9.16 -28.69 -2.90
CA LYS A 742 -8.80 -28.30 -1.53
C LYS A 742 -7.50 -27.51 -1.52
N PHE A 743 -7.45 -26.43 -0.76
CA PHE A 743 -6.27 -25.59 -0.59
C PHE A 743 -5.49 -25.98 0.67
N GLU A 744 -4.41 -26.73 0.48
CA GLU A 744 -3.60 -27.36 1.52
C GLU A 744 -2.11 -26.93 1.39
N PRO A 745 -1.79 -25.64 1.60
CA PRO A 745 -0.43 -25.11 1.40
C PRO A 745 0.56 -25.62 2.47
N GLN A 746 1.59 -26.33 2.00
CA GLN A 746 2.68 -26.82 2.85
C GLN A 746 3.50 -25.69 3.50
N SER A 747 3.61 -24.55 2.82
CA SER A 747 4.27 -23.33 3.32
C SER A 747 3.63 -22.83 4.62
N PHE A 748 2.30 -22.86 4.70
CA PHE A 748 1.55 -22.49 5.90
C PHE A 748 1.75 -23.50 7.03
N SER A 749 1.55 -24.81 6.78
CA SER A 749 1.63 -25.84 7.82
C SER A 749 3.01 -25.92 8.48
N LYS A 750 4.08 -25.94 7.66
CA LYS A 750 5.47 -25.90 8.16
C LYS A 750 5.79 -24.60 8.87
N GLY A 751 5.38 -23.47 8.28
CA GLY A 751 5.63 -22.15 8.84
C GLY A 751 4.90 -21.91 10.17
N ALA A 752 3.69 -22.44 10.34
CA ALA A 752 2.95 -22.39 11.60
C ALA A 752 3.69 -23.14 12.71
N THR A 753 4.20 -24.34 12.40
CA THR A 753 5.00 -25.14 13.35
C THR A 753 6.24 -24.39 13.81
N TYR A 754 7.01 -23.81 12.88
CA TYR A 754 8.20 -23.02 13.23
C TYR A 754 7.85 -21.75 14.01
N SER A 755 6.82 -21.04 13.57
CA SER A 755 6.32 -19.83 14.24
C SER A 755 6.01 -20.11 15.71
N SER A 756 5.29 -21.19 16.03
CA SER A 756 4.95 -21.56 17.41
C SER A 756 6.19 -21.86 18.25
N ILE A 757 7.10 -22.73 17.76
CA ILE A 757 8.31 -23.12 18.50
C ILE A 757 9.18 -21.91 18.82
N PHE A 758 9.49 -21.09 17.80
CA PHE A 758 10.42 -19.97 17.96
C PHE A 758 9.78 -18.78 18.67
N SER A 759 8.46 -18.60 18.62
CA SER A 759 7.78 -17.60 19.45
C SER A 759 7.94 -17.91 20.94
N ILE A 760 7.71 -19.16 21.34
CA ILE A 760 7.87 -19.59 22.74
C ILE A 760 9.32 -19.42 23.18
N LEU A 761 10.27 -19.86 22.34
CA LEU A 761 11.70 -19.73 22.64
C LEU A 761 12.13 -18.26 22.83
N THR A 762 11.74 -17.37 21.92
CA THR A 762 12.08 -15.94 21.99
C THR A 762 11.48 -15.28 23.24
N LEU A 763 10.25 -15.62 23.62
CA LEU A 763 9.63 -15.11 24.85
C LEU A 763 10.34 -15.60 26.11
N LEU A 764 10.66 -16.90 26.18
CA LEU A 764 11.39 -17.48 27.32
C LEU A 764 12.77 -16.85 27.50
N LEU A 765 13.51 -16.67 26.39
CA LEU A 765 14.82 -16.02 26.42
C LEU A 765 14.72 -14.56 26.87
N PHE A 766 13.73 -13.82 26.36
CA PHE A 766 13.53 -12.42 26.71
C PHE A 766 13.18 -12.24 28.20
N PHE A 767 12.10 -12.88 28.67
CA PHE A 767 11.66 -12.74 30.06
C PHE A 767 12.64 -13.39 31.04
N GLY A 768 13.26 -14.51 30.68
CA GLY A 768 14.30 -15.15 31.49
C GLY A 768 15.51 -14.26 31.69
N THR A 769 15.96 -13.56 30.64
CA THR A 769 17.10 -12.64 30.72
C THR A 769 16.75 -11.38 31.52
N LEU A 770 15.54 -10.84 31.36
CA LEU A 770 15.07 -9.71 32.17
C LEU A 770 14.97 -10.06 33.65
N ALA A 771 14.45 -11.24 33.99
CA ALA A 771 14.40 -11.71 35.37
C ALA A 771 15.79 -11.89 35.97
N TRP A 772 16.73 -12.44 35.18
CA TRP A 772 18.13 -12.60 35.59
C TRP A 772 18.84 -11.26 35.82
N GLU A 773 18.71 -10.30 34.90
CA GLU A 773 19.26 -8.95 35.05
C GLU A 773 18.61 -8.19 36.22
N GLY A 774 17.29 -8.32 36.39
CA GLY A 774 16.55 -7.72 37.50
C GLY A 774 17.05 -8.23 38.86
N LYS A 775 17.28 -9.54 38.99
CA LYS A 775 17.88 -10.13 40.19
C LYS A 775 19.28 -9.58 40.47
N ASN A 776 20.10 -9.44 39.42
CA ASN A 776 21.46 -8.91 39.55
C ASN A 776 21.48 -7.41 39.92
N PHE A 777 20.46 -6.65 39.51
CA PHE A 777 20.32 -5.23 39.87
C PHE A 777 19.91 -5.05 41.33
N ILE A 778 18.92 -5.81 41.81
CA ILE A 778 18.43 -5.75 43.20
C ILE A 778 19.48 -6.28 44.19
N GLY A 779 20.32 -7.24 43.75
CA GLY A 779 21.33 -7.88 44.60
C GLY A 779 22.62 -7.09 44.83
N LYS A 780 22.79 -5.87 44.27
CA LYS A 780 23.96 -5.03 44.57
C LYS A 780 23.70 -4.20 45.83
N PRO A 781 24.47 -4.36 46.92
CA PRO A 781 24.39 -3.45 48.06
C PRO A 781 24.77 -2.05 47.58
N GLU A 782 24.04 -1.03 48.03
CA GLU A 782 24.46 0.36 47.89
C GLU A 782 25.85 0.53 48.52
N GLU A 783 26.89 0.67 47.70
CA GLU A 783 28.13 1.27 48.17
C GLU A 783 27.77 2.69 48.62
N LYS A 784 27.67 2.87 49.94
CA LYS A 784 27.63 4.19 50.58
C LYS A 784 28.81 5.00 50.05
N LYS A 785 28.51 5.99 49.21
CA LYS A 785 29.45 7.06 48.88
C LYS A 785 29.72 7.83 50.16
N ASN A 786 30.90 7.63 50.75
CA ASN A 786 31.53 8.59 51.66
C ASN A 786 32.20 9.69 50.85
#